data_AF-A0A945X4W0-F1
#
_entry.id   AF-A0A945X4W0-F1
#
_cell.length_a   1.000
_cell.length_b   1.000
_cell.length_c   1.000
_cell.angle_alpha   90.00
_cell.angle_beta   90.00
_cell.angle_gamma   90.00
#
_symmetry.space_group_name_H-M   'P 1'
#
loop_
_entity.id
_entity.type
_entity.pdbx_description
1 polymer ?
#
loop_
_entity_poly.entity_id
_entity_poly.type
_entity_poly.pdbx_seq_one_letter_code
_entity_poly.pdbx_strand_id
1 'polypeptide(L)'
;MMNTSPAPSTERARHIKGCGSAAFWRAVVLDRLVCVQTRRGTAALQLRLCSDPLRPPTSHTRPTHLFTPMRTGLASLVSLCLAAACLADQWTAAEANARLSLSVQGDLHARGQTGLETIIDFNQLLGAHRVLATESLELTEAGTGTPVTLEMAQDADLLYASGNPILRLRWTCPALPAFAEKRWHLYIRAVPRGTESTWVPLEETFVPNDPRILMNTSFEAADPKRPNRPEFMTPGGRDVEGETTERVWTDESPHSGSKSLKISRTYKNGPPRNTNRPFWWAWPPAMPVNPGQSVRIRAWTKAPKLSTGALPLIVVRFCDKNRKRLPTAQLLIRGQRIPHDWAEVNQSVTAPAGAAWVIWSFSLHGEGTAYCDDVKVTTIPGGALPPLAVTAGTLEDRAAFAAAEDERPEGKVLACSEAAAPPVLDGHLDDSCWHAAGRASDFSPHAQVPGTRADTTVRVCADRDALYLGFDCAESAASALKANATTRDGRLWEDDSVELFLDTNSDLRTYYQVIVNSRGVIFDQDKGMPGLAGAKWDGPVTAAAHVEPDRWTAEVRIGFVGLRLAQSNGRTWGANFARSSFRGGRSLYVWSPVQSNFGEPQHFGRIVLPFDPSANVVSGRPLLGDTAFLGKGELPIEATNQRAVPVTVRAMAIAEEAGEDRILGTVTGTVPADATAVLQIPAQFADVGEARVRYELVEDDTSESLYMTSVTHAVPEALLVKPGTLVSYVGEDQLRGTWTLGLAEGMCETTRLVIHVLSTRGERPCATTEIPPKGRSGTYAVSTSGLPRGTYRVRARLVCDTKTLGEREHQIERVLGPFSPSPEK
;
A
#
# COMPACT_ATOMS: atom_id res chain seq x y z
N MET A 1 -6.72 26.50 65.46
CA MET A 1 -7.86 27.41 65.20
C MET A 1 -8.80 26.72 64.23
N MET A 2 -10.07 27.13 64.24
CA MET A 2 -11.19 26.75 63.35
C MET A 2 -10.79 26.63 61.86
N ASN A 3 -11.48 25.94 60.93
CA ASN A 3 -12.64 25.01 60.86
C ASN A 3 -12.62 24.49 59.37
N THR A 4 -13.24 23.41 58.90
CA THR A 4 -14.18 22.42 59.46
C THR A 4 -14.08 21.13 58.63
N SER A 5 -14.18 19.98 59.32
CA SER A 5 -14.53 18.66 58.76
C SER A 5 -16.03 18.62 58.34
N PRO A 6 -16.62 17.53 57.77
CA PRO A 6 -16.20 16.13 57.91
C PRO A 6 -16.24 15.20 56.69
N ALA A 7 -15.61 14.04 56.88
CA ALA A 7 -15.82 12.76 56.19
C ALA A 7 -17.13 12.09 56.75
N PRO A 8 -17.37 10.75 56.82
CA PRO A 8 -16.52 9.59 56.51
C PRO A 8 -17.15 8.46 55.65
N SER A 9 -16.27 7.49 55.37
CA SER A 9 -16.45 6.03 55.26
C SER A 9 -17.63 5.43 56.08
N THR A 10 -18.13 4.21 55.81
CA THR A 10 -17.43 2.89 55.82
C THR A 10 -18.34 1.74 55.34
N GLU A 11 -17.75 0.62 54.86
CA GLU A 11 -18.22 -0.79 54.99
C GLU A 11 -19.66 -1.18 54.49
N ARG A 12 -20.06 -2.42 54.18
CA ARG A 12 -19.50 -3.73 53.79
C ARG A 12 -20.73 -4.63 53.51
N ALA A 13 -20.74 -5.28 52.33
CA ALA A 13 -21.03 -6.71 52.14
C ALA A 13 -22.44 -7.35 52.27
N ARG A 14 -22.57 -8.46 51.49
CA ARG A 14 -23.47 -9.65 51.58
C ARG A 14 -24.85 -9.64 50.88
N HIS A 15 -24.94 -10.46 49.82
CA HIS A 15 -25.79 -11.69 49.68
C HIS A 15 -27.30 -11.64 50.09
N ILE A 16 -28.28 -12.30 49.45
CA ILE A 16 -28.33 -13.43 48.47
C ILE A 16 -29.78 -13.62 47.92
N LYS A 17 -29.97 -14.43 46.85
CA LYS A 17 -31.25 -14.99 46.27
C LYS A 17 -32.17 -14.01 45.49
N GLY A 18 -32.94 -14.46 44.49
CA GLY A 18 -33.28 -15.84 44.06
C GLY A 18 -33.60 -16.04 42.57
N CYS A 19 -33.98 -17.27 42.19
CA CYS A 19 -33.92 -17.84 40.83
C CYS A 19 -35.06 -17.47 39.86
N GLY A 20 -34.78 -17.61 38.56
CA GLY A 20 -35.75 -17.76 37.45
C GLY A 20 -35.04 -18.24 36.17
N SER A 21 -35.59 -19.24 35.47
CA SER A 21 -34.84 -20.06 34.50
C SER A 21 -35.04 -19.70 33.01
N ALA A 22 -33.93 -19.82 32.26
CA ALA A 22 -33.83 -20.26 30.86
C ALA A 22 -34.53 -19.47 29.72
N ALA A 23 -33.71 -18.80 28.90
CA ALA A 23 -33.68 -18.98 27.44
C ALA A 23 -32.34 -18.49 26.86
N PHE A 24 -31.66 -19.31 26.06
CA PHE A 24 -30.41 -18.93 25.38
C PHE A 24 -30.71 -18.32 24.01
N TRP A 25 -30.38 -17.04 23.81
CA TRP A 25 -30.20 -16.45 22.48
C TRP A 25 -28.97 -15.55 22.49
N ARG A 26 -27.85 -16.03 21.95
CA ARG A 26 -26.67 -15.20 21.66
C ARG A 26 -26.86 -14.57 20.27
N ALA A 27 -27.29 -13.31 20.24
CA ALA A 27 -27.14 -12.49 19.05
C ALA A 27 -25.64 -12.27 18.77
N VAL A 28 -25.13 -12.82 17.68
CA VAL A 28 -23.77 -12.54 17.19
C VAL A 28 -23.85 -11.41 16.18
N VAL A 29 -23.82 -10.17 16.68
CA VAL A 29 -23.64 -8.99 15.81
C VAL A 29 -22.15 -8.87 15.52
N LEU A 30 -21.75 -9.16 14.29
CA LEU A 30 -20.39 -8.98 13.78
C LEU A 30 -20.38 -7.82 12.78
N ASP A 31 -20.38 -6.58 13.30
CA ASP A 31 -19.88 -5.45 12.52
C ASP A 31 -18.34 -5.56 12.45
N ARG A 32 -17.80 -5.61 11.23
CA ARG A 32 -16.35 -5.52 10.99
C ARG A 32 -16.07 -4.52 9.87
N LEU A 33 -15.48 -3.39 10.25
CA LEU A 33 -14.76 -2.53 9.31
C LEU A 33 -13.47 -3.24 8.87
N VAL A 34 -13.23 -3.27 7.57
CA VAL A 34 -11.91 -3.54 6.98
C VAL A 34 -11.30 -2.19 6.64
N CYS A 35 -10.32 -1.76 7.44
CA CYS A 35 -9.55 -0.55 7.21
C CYS A 35 -8.42 -0.83 6.20
N VAL A 36 -8.57 -0.32 4.98
CA VAL A 36 -7.53 -0.31 3.94
C VAL A 36 -6.61 0.89 4.22
N GLN A 37 -5.36 0.61 4.59
CA GLN A 37 -4.39 1.63 4.97
C GLN A 37 -3.53 2.04 3.77
N THR A 38 -3.84 3.18 3.16
CA THR A 38 -3.02 3.84 2.14
C THR A 38 -1.89 4.64 2.80
N ARG A 39 -0.94 5.20 2.02
CA ARG A 39 0.27 5.84 2.60
C ARG A 39 -0.01 7.06 3.50
N ARG A 40 -1.22 7.66 3.52
CA ARG A 40 -1.61 8.69 4.52
C ARG A 40 -3.08 8.66 5.02
N GLY A 41 -3.85 7.61 4.73
CA GLY A 41 -5.30 7.59 5.01
C GLY A 41 -5.85 6.18 5.20
N THR A 42 -7.14 6.08 5.56
CA THR A 42 -7.81 4.80 5.82
C THR A 42 -9.18 4.75 5.15
N ALA A 43 -9.33 3.95 4.09
CA ALA A 43 -10.64 3.67 3.50
C ALA A 43 -11.31 2.49 4.24
N ALA A 44 -12.56 2.66 4.65
CA ALA A 44 -13.27 1.69 5.49
C ALA A 44 -14.29 0.86 4.68
N LEU A 45 -13.86 -0.29 4.15
CA LEU A 45 -14.78 -1.26 3.56
C LEU A 45 -15.56 -1.96 4.69
N GLN A 46 -16.83 -1.62 4.87
CA GLN A 46 -17.68 -2.28 5.87
C GLN A 46 -18.36 -3.52 5.26
N LEU A 47 -18.09 -4.69 5.83
CA LEU A 47 -18.70 -5.96 5.45
C LEU A 47 -19.77 -6.34 6.47
N ARG A 48 -21.05 -6.39 6.05
CA ARG A 48 -22.19 -6.78 6.89
C ARG A 48 -22.84 -8.07 6.43
N LEU A 49 -22.84 -9.07 7.31
CA LEU A 49 -23.66 -10.27 7.21
C LEU A 49 -25.08 -9.97 7.70
N CYS A 50 -25.99 -9.62 6.79
CA CYS A 50 -27.42 -9.43 7.10
C CYS A 50 -28.26 -10.64 6.69
N SER A 51 -28.65 -11.44 7.68
CA SER A 51 -29.66 -12.50 7.55
C SER A 51 -31.06 -11.95 7.90
N ASP A 52 -31.59 -11.03 7.08
CA ASP A 52 -32.93 -10.43 7.29
C ASP A 52 -33.91 -10.71 6.12
N PRO A 53 -35.17 -11.07 6.41
CA PRO A 53 -36.25 -11.26 5.43
C PRO A 53 -36.93 -9.94 5.00
N LEU A 54 -37.48 -9.91 3.78
CA LEU A 54 -37.79 -8.70 2.98
C LEU A 54 -39.23 -8.10 3.11
N ARG A 55 -39.35 -6.75 3.00
CA ARG A 55 -40.47 -5.78 2.66
C ARG A 55 -41.73 -5.64 3.57
N PRO A 56 -42.78 -4.81 3.26
CA PRO A 56 -42.93 -3.59 2.38
C PRO A 56 -43.52 -2.33 3.12
N PRO A 57 -43.79 -1.15 2.49
CA PRO A 57 -44.09 0.09 3.21
C PRO A 57 -45.59 0.47 3.33
N THR A 58 -46.01 1.04 4.47
CA THR A 58 -47.26 1.82 4.60
C THR A 58 -47.16 3.05 5.51
N SER A 59 -47.57 4.19 4.97
CA SER A 59 -48.15 5.38 5.63
C SER A 59 -47.43 6.10 6.78
N HIS A 60 -47.00 7.32 6.46
CA HIS A 60 -47.07 8.54 7.29
C HIS A 60 -46.46 8.56 8.71
N THR A 61 -45.32 9.25 8.84
CA THR A 61 -45.25 10.54 9.58
C THR A 61 -43.94 11.33 9.29
N ARG A 62 -44.08 12.60 8.89
CA ARG A 62 -43.16 13.70 9.24
C ARG A 62 -43.54 14.17 10.67
N PRO A 63 -42.76 14.97 11.43
CA PRO A 63 -41.61 15.84 11.08
C PRO A 63 -40.35 15.50 11.93
N THR A 64 -39.29 16.30 12.15
CA THR A 64 -38.98 17.73 11.88
C THR A 64 -37.47 17.94 11.71
N HIS A 65 -37.04 19.08 11.19
CA HIS A 65 -35.67 19.61 11.41
C HIS A 65 -35.50 20.14 12.83
N LEU A 66 -34.28 20.08 13.38
CA LEU A 66 -33.70 21.13 14.20
C LEU A 66 -32.17 21.03 14.18
N PHE A 67 -31.52 22.04 13.59
CA PHE A 67 -30.07 22.23 13.60
C PHE A 67 -29.68 23.02 14.86
N THR A 68 -28.66 22.58 15.60
CA THR A 68 -27.66 23.47 16.23
C THR A 68 -26.44 22.66 16.70
N PRO A 69 -25.21 23.20 16.60
CA PRO A 69 -23.99 22.42 16.86
C PRO A 69 -23.45 22.60 18.28
N MET A 70 -22.88 21.53 18.86
CA MET A 70 -21.90 21.65 19.95
C MET A 70 -20.74 20.67 19.77
N ARG A 71 -19.55 21.14 20.13
CA ARG A 71 -18.26 20.45 19.95
C ARG A 71 -18.00 19.42 21.07
N THR A 72 -17.19 18.42 20.70
CA THR A 72 -16.31 17.60 21.56
C THR A 72 -16.92 16.79 22.71
N GLY A 73 -16.94 15.46 22.54
CA GLY A 73 -17.06 14.49 23.64
C GLY A 73 -17.29 13.07 23.15
N LEU A 74 -16.46 12.10 23.55
CA LEU A 74 -16.74 10.68 23.33
C LEU A 74 -17.87 10.22 24.26
N ALA A 75 -18.95 9.67 23.69
CA ALA A 75 -19.79 8.68 24.36
C ALA A 75 -20.63 7.89 23.33
N SER A 76 -20.55 6.56 23.38
CA SER A 76 -21.43 5.67 22.62
C SER A 76 -22.81 5.61 23.25
N LEU A 77 -23.89 5.53 22.47
CA LEU A 77 -25.12 4.85 22.89
C LEU A 77 -25.90 4.30 21.70
N VAL A 78 -26.18 3.00 21.77
CA VAL A 78 -26.98 2.23 20.81
C VAL A 78 -28.45 2.31 21.20
N SER A 79 -29.35 2.30 20.22
CA SER A 79 -30.73 1.83 20.43
C SER A 79 -31.15 0.90 19.29
N LEU A 80 -31.67 -0.27 19.67
CA LEU A 80 -32.22 -1.27 18.76
C LEU A 80 -33.62 -0.86 18.29
N CYS A 81 -33.96 -1.21 17.05
CA CYS A 81 -35.32 -1.58 16.66
C CYS A 81 -35.29 -2.91 15.90
N LEU A 82 -36.20 -3.82 16.25
CA LEU A 82 -36.39 -5.16 15.70
C LEU A 82 -37.79 -5.22 15.04
N ALA A 83 -37.91 -5.66 13.79
CA ALA A 83 -39.19 -5.99 13.13
C ALA A 83 -38.96 -6.87 11.87
N ALA A 84 -39.97 -7.61 11.40
CA ALA A 84 -39.80 -8.68 10.39
C ALA A 84 -40.81 -8.67 9.19
N ALA A 85 -40.31 -8.99 7.98
CA ALA A 85 -40.89 -9.67 6.78
C ALA A 85 -42.27 -9.33 6.14
N CYS A 86 -42.32 -9.10 4.79
CA CYS A 86 -43.11 -9.83 3.74
C CYS A 86 -43.01 -9.32 2.25
N LEU A 87 -43.36 -10.18 1.24
CA LEU A 87 -43.00 -10.14 -0.22
C LEU A 87 -43.81 -9.18 -1.17
N ALA A 88 -43.59 -8.98 -2.50
CA ALA A 88 -42.94 -9.68 -3.66
C ALA A 88 -42.37 -8.69 -4.77
N ASP A 89 -41.89 -9.02 -6.00
CA ASP A 89 -40.73 -9.84 -6.51
C ASP A 89 -40.33 -9.43 -7.98
N GLN A 90 -39.47 -10.20 -8.72
CA GLN A 90 -38.95 -10.06 -10.14
C GLN A 90 -37.42 -9.93 -10.43
N TRP A 91 -36.57 -10.59 -9.63
CA TRP A 91 -35.67 -11.69 -10.08
C TRP A 91 -35.26 -12.36 -8.75
N THR A 92 -35.55 -13.64 -8.58
CA THR A 92 -35.68 -14.25 -7.25
C THR A 92 -34.64 -15.33 -6.99
N ALA A 93 -33.83 -15.11 -5.95
CA ALA A 93 -32.92 -16.08 -5.35
C ALA A 93 -33.65 -17.21 -4.60
N ALA A 94 -34.62 -17.86 -5.26
CA ALA A 94 -35.50 -18.88 -4.69
C ALA A 94 -34.78 -20.18 -4.29
N GLU A 95 -33.58 -20.41 -4.82
CA GLU A 95 -32.77 -21.61 -4.59
C GLU A 95 -31.44 -21.32 -3.89
N ALA A 96 -31.12 -20.06 -3.60
CA ALA A 96 -29.88 -19.68 -2.91
C ALA A 96 -29.93 -20.07 -1.42
N ASN A 97 -28.83 -20.59 -0.90
CA ASN A 97 -28.73 -21.04 0.50
C ASN A 97 -28.13 -19.96 1.42
N ALA A 98 -27.42 -18.99 0.86
CA ALA A 98 -26.94 -17.80 1.56
C ALA A 98 -26.93 -16.59 0.62
N ARG A 99 -27.02 -15.39 1.20
CA ARG A 99 -26.81 -14.11 0.54
C ARG A 99 -25.78 -13.32 1.32
N LEU A 100 -24.65 -13.00 0.69
CA LEU A 100 -23.64 -12.11 1.24
C LEU A 100 -23.88 -10.70 0.69
N SER A 101 -24.01 -9.70 1.57
CA SER A 101 -24.06 -8.30 1.14
C SER A 101 -22.64 -7.78 0.98
N LEU A 102 -22.29 -7.40 -0.24
CA LEU A 102 -21.04 -6.72 -0.56
C LEU A 102 -21.35 -5.22 -0.69
N SER A 103 -20.95 -4.44 0.30
CA SER A 103 -21.07 -2.97 0.30
C SER A 103 -19.71 -2.35 0.01
N VAL A 104 -19.67 -1.45 -0.96
CA VAL A 104 -18.63 -0.41 -1.02
C VAL A 104 -19.18 0.82 -0.31
N GLN A 105 -18.53 1.17 0.79
CA GLN A 105 -18.72 2.41 1.54
C GLN A 105 -17.34 3.06 1.74
N GLY A 106 -17.32 4.39 1.85
CA GLY A 106 -16.10 5.20 1.94
C GLY A 106 -15.93 6.17 0.75
N ASP A 107 -14.85 6.93 0.76
CA ASP A 107 -14.57 8.05 -0.17
C ASP A 107 -14.14 7.59 -1.59
N LEU A 108 -14.84 6.60 -2.14
CA LEU A 108 -14.58 6.02 -3.46
C LEU A 108 -15.29 6.85 -4.55
N HIS A 109 -14.61 7.89 -5.04
CA HIS A 109 -15.01 8.58 -6.26
C HIS A 109 -14.48 7.84 -7.50
N ALA A 110 -15.27 6.90 -8.01
CA ALA A 110 -15.03 6.27 -9.31
C ALA A 110 -15.61 7.15 -10.43
N ARG A 111 -14.77 7.73 -11.30
CA ARG A 111 -15.23 8.49 -12.48
C ARG A 111 -15.60 7.63 -13.68
N GLY A 112 -15.03 6.42 -13.74
CA GLY A 112 -15.31 5.42 -14.76
C GLY A 112 -15.66 4.08 -14.14
N GLN A 113 -15.68 3.04 -14.98
CA GLN A 113 -15.93 1.67 -14.56
C GLN A 113 -14.68 1.09 -13.86
N THR A 114 -14.76 0.91 -12.53
CA THR A 114 -13.64 0.44 -11.70
C THR A 114 -13.73 -1.07 -11.47
N GLY A 115 -12.63 -1.79 -11.73
CA GLY A 115 -12.51 -3.20 -11.33
C GLY A 115 -12.43 -3.35 -9.81
N LEU A 116 -13.38 -4.08 -9.23
CA LEU A 116 -13.35 -4.50 -7.84
C LEU A 116 -12.87 -5.96 -7.77
N GLU A 117 -12.00 -6.26 -6.81
CA GLU A 117 -11.51 -7.60 -6.51
C GLU A 117 -11.76 -7.92 -5.03
N THR A 118 -12.23 -9.13 -4.73
CA THR A 118 -12.26 -9.68 -3.38
C THR A 118 -11.93 -11.17 -3.41
N ILE A 119 -11.36 -11.70 -2.31
CA ILE A 119 -11.06 -13.12 -2.17
C ILE A 119 -11.98 -13.70 -1.12
N ILE A 120 -12.84 -14.64 -1.51
CA ILE A 120 -13.79 -15.32 -0.62
C ILE A 120 -13.34 -16.76 -0.39
N ASP A 121 -13.08 -17.09 0.88
CA ASP A 121 -12.87 -18.45 1.34
C ASP A 121 -14.22 -19.10 1.69
N PHE A 122 -14.78 -19.86 0.73
CA PHE A 122 -16.06 -20.54 0.91
C PHE A 122 -16.01 -21.67 1.96
N ASN A 123 -14.82 -22.14 2.36
CA ASN A 123 -14.68 -23.13 3.43
C ASN A 123 -15.10 -22.55 4.79
N GLN A 124 -14.82 -21.27 5.03
CA GLN A 124 -15.23 -20.58 6.25
C GLN A 124 -16.68 -20.10 6.22
N LEU A 125 -17.27 -19.96 5.03
CA LEU A 125 -18.65 -19.49 4.85
C LEU A 125 -19.69 -20.63 4.88
N LEU A 126 -19.38 -21.78 4.28
CA LEU A 126 -20.33 -22.90 4.12
C LEU A 126 -20.20 -24.00 5.18
N GLY A 127 -19.10 -24.01 5.92
CA GLY A 127 -18.80 -25.03 6.93
C GLY A 127 -18.47 -26.41 6.33
N ALA A 128 -18.22 -27.38 7.19
CA ALA A 128 -17.65 -28.67 6.78
C ALA A 128 -18.62 -29.64 6.06
N HIS A 129 -19.93 -29.38 6.10
CA HIS A 129 -20.97 -30.31 5.63
C HIS A 129 -21.60 -29.94 4.28
N ARG A 130 -21.27 -28.77 3.72
CA ARG A 130 -21.81 -28.29 2.45
C ARG A 130 -20.68 -27.87 1.51
N VAL A 131 -20.87 -28.11 0.22
CA VAL A 131 -19.99 -27.61 -0.83
C VAL A 131 -20.70 -26.59 -1.71
N LEU A 132 -19.96 -25.62 -2.22
CA LEU A 132 -20.42 -24.67 -3.23
C LEU A 132 -20.83 -25.45 -4.47
N ALA A 133 -22.02 -25.20 -5.00
CA ALA A 133 -22.44 -25.86 -6.24
C ALA A 133 -21.75 -25.21 -7.46
N THR A 134 -21.50 -25.99 -8.51
CA THR A 134 -20.99 -25.47 -9.79
C THR A 134 -21.92 -24.38 -10.32
N GLU A 135 -21.35 -23.31 -10.89
CA GLU A 135 -22.09 -22.17 -11.49
C GLU A 135 -23.10 -21.47 -10.55
N SER A 136 -22.94 -21.61 -9.23
CA SER A 136 -23.96 -21.17 -8.26
C SER A 136 -23.71 -19.85 -7.53
N LEU A 137 -22.76 -19.06 -8.05
CA LEU A 137 -22.48 -17.72 -7.57
C LEU A 137 -23.11 -16.70 -8.52
N GLU A 138 -24.09 -15.97 -8.02
CA GLU A 138 -24.76 -14.90 -8.76
C GLU A 138 -24.56 -13.59 -7.99
N LEU A 139 -23.92 -12.61 -8.62
CA LEU A 139 -23.81 -11.27 -8.06
C LEU A 139 -24.90 -10.39 -8.68
N THR A 140 -25.73 -9.75 -7.86
CA THR A 140 -26.68 -8.74 -8.34
C THR A 140 -26.47 -7.41 -7.65
N GLU A 141 -26.82 -6.30 -8.29
CA GLU A 141 -26.93 -5.01 -7.61
C GLU A 141 -28.10 -5.03 -6.61
N ALA A 142 -27.86 -4.66 -5.35
CA ALA A 142 -28.85 -4.78 -4.27
C ALA A 142 -30.04 -3.80 -4.40
N GLY A 143 -29.86 -2.68 -5.11
CA GLY A 143 -30.91 -1.67 -5.32
C GLY A 143 -31.84 -1.97 -6.48
N THR A 144 -31.33 -2.61 -7.55
CA THR A 144 -32.06 -2.84 -8.80
C THR A 144 -32.36 -4.31 -9.08
N GLY A 145 -31.68 -5.24 -8.39
CA GLY A 145 -31.74 -6.68 -8.68
C GLY A 145 -30.99 -7.10 -9.95
N THR A 146 -30.34 -6.17 -10.66
CA THR A 146 -29.69 -6.43 -11.96
C THR A 146 -28.48 -7.36 -11.76
N PRO A 147 -28.37 -8.48 -12.50
CA PRO A 147 -27.18 -9.31 -12.48
C PRO A 147 -25.93 -8.55 -12.92
N VAL A 148 -24.80 -8.87 -12.30
CA VAL A 148 -23.49 -8.26 -12.56
C VAL A 148 -22.51 -9.37 -12.94
N THR A 149 -21.81 -9.19 -14.06
CA THR A 149 -20.80 -10.13 -14.53
C THR A 149 -19.72 -10.33 -13.48
N LEU A 150 -19.58 -11.58 -13.04
CA LEU A 150 -18.66 -12.01 -12.00
C LEU A 150 -17.56 -12.86 -12.63
N GLU A 151 -16.37 -12.29 -12.79
CA GLU A 151 -15.18 -13.04 -13.12
C GLU A 151 -14.70 -13.82 -11.89
N MET A 152 -14.33 -15.08 -12.10
CA MET A 152 -13.93 -16.00 -11.05
C MET A 152 -12.59 -16.65 -11.40
N ALA A 153 -11.57 -16.37 -10.60
CA ALA A 153 -10.29 -17.06 -10.68
C ALA A 153 -10.05 -17.88 -9.41
N GLN A 154 -9.65 -19.14 -9.57
CA GLN A 154 -9.10 -19.91 -8.47
C GLN A 154 -7.67 -19.43 -8.23
N ASP A 155 -7.35 -19.06 -6.99
CA ASP A 155 -6.01 -18.58 -6.65
C ASP A 155 -5.01 -19.75 -6.58
N ALA A 156 -4.07 -19.79 -7.53
CA ALA A 156 -3.14 -20.90 -7.69
C ALA A 156 -2.16 -21.06 -6.52
N ASP A 157 -1.92 -19.99 -5.74
CA ASP A 157 -1.02 -20.01 -4.57
C ASP A 157 -1.74 -20.50 -3.28
N LEU A 158 -3.07 -20.69 -3.32
CA LEU A 158 -3.91 -21.04 -2.16
C LEU A 158 -4.56 -22.43 -2.27
N LEU A 159 -3.72 -23.47 -2.23
CA LEU A 159 -4.17 -24.88 -2.18
C LEU A 159 -4.48 -25.35 -0.74
N TYR A 160 -5.75 -25.62 -0.43
CA TYR A 160 -6.18 -26.24 0.84
C TYR A 160 -7.25 -27.33 0.66
N ALA A 161 -7.20 -28.34 1.54
CA ALA A 161 -7.79 -29.67 1.37
C ALA A 161 -9.27 -29.83 1.80
N SER A 162 -10.02 -28.74 1.93
CA SER A 162 -11.35 -28.75 2.56
C SER A 162 -12.52 -28.95 1.61
N GLY A 163 -12.30 -28.86 0.29
CA GLY A 163 -13.28 -29.20 -0.75
C GLY A 163 -14.12 -28.03 -1.30
N ASN A 164 -14.14 -26.87 -0.64
CA ASN A 164 -14.66 -25.63 -1.22
C ASN A 164 -13.52 -24.78 -1.80
N PRO A 165 -13.72 -24.12 -2.95
CA PRO A 165 -12.69 -23.27 -3.52
C PRO A 165 -12.52 -21.97 -2.71
N ILE A 166 -11.29 -21.47 -2.65
CA ILE A 166 -11.04 -20.06 -2.38
C ILE A 166 -11.09 -19.37 -3.74
N LEU A 167 -12.05 -18.44 -3.90
CA LEU A 167 -12.30 -17.79 -5.17
C LEU A 167 -11.92 -16.31 -5.07
N ARG A 168 -11.07 -15.87 -6.00
CA ARG A 168 -10.86 -14.48 -6.31
C ARG A 168 -12.00 -14.05 -7.23
N LEU A 169 -12.92 -13.27 -6.69
CA LEU A 169 -14.06 -12.72 -7.38
C LEU A 169 -13.72 -11.32 -7.88
N ARG A 170 -13.95 -11.08 -9.17
CA ARG A 170 -13.76 -9.78 -9.82
C ARG A 170 -15.07 -9.35 -10.46
N TRP A 171 -15.43 -8.09 -10.30
CA TRP A 171 -16.58 -7.50 -10.99
C TRP A 171 -16.35 -6.01 -11.13
N THR A 172 -17.07 -5.38 -12.07
CA THR A 172 -16.92 -3.94 -12.28
C THR A 172 -17.96 -3.14 -11.51
N CYS A 173 -17.51 -2.09 -10.84
CA CYS A 173 -18.34 -1.04 -10.32
C CYS A 173 -18.50 0.06 -11.37
N PRO A 174 -19.71 0.51 -11.72
CA PRO A 174 -19.88 1.73 -12.51
C PRO A 174 -19.39 2.96 -11.73
N ALA A 175 -19.31 4.11 -12.41
CA ALA A 175 -18.96 5.38 -11.76
C ALA A 175 -19.86 5.67 -10.53
N LEU A 176 -19.26 6.13 -9.44
CA LEU A 176 -19.94 6.45 -8.18
C LEU A 176 -19.72 7.91 -7.78
N PRO A 177 -20.79 8.64 -7.40
CA PRO A 177 -20.67 9.90 -6.69
C PRO A 177 -19.91 9.74 -5.36
N ALA A 178 -19.30 10.82 -4.88
CA ALA A 178 -18.71 10.83 -3.54
C ALA A 178 -19.75 10.44 -2.48
N PHE A 179 -19.32 9.62 -1.51
CA PHE A 179 -20.17 9.07 -0.44
C PHE A 179 -21.35 8.19 -0.88
N ALA A 180 -21.48 7.87 -2.18
CA ALA A 180 -22.52 6.96 -2.66
C ALA A 180 -22.20 5.52 -2.25
N GLU A 181 -23.02 4.95 -1.37
CA GLU A 181 -22.96 3.52 -1.08
C GLU A 181 -23.49 2.73 -2.27
N LYS A 182 -22.63 1.89 -2.87
CA LYS A 182 -23.05 0.86 -3.82
C LYS A 182 -23.04 -0.49 -3.13
N ARG A 183 -24.16 -1.20 -3.24
CA ARG A 183 -24.35 -2.53 -2.66
C ARG A 183 -24.64 -3.56 -3.73
N TRP A 184 -24.06 -4.73 -3.54
CA TRP A 184 -24.37 -5.94 -4.27
C TRP A 184 -24.79 -7.05 -3.30
N HIS A 185 -25.52 -8.01 -3.84
CA HIS A 185 -25.86 -9.26 -3.18
C HIS A 185 -25.22 -10.40 -3.96
N LEU A 186 -24.26 -11.08 -3.32
CA LEU A 186 -23.73 -12.34 -3.82
C LEU A 186 -24.62 -13.46 -3.27
N TYR A 187 -25.40 -14.06 -4.14
CA TYR A 187 -26.19 -15.25 -3.86
C TYR A 187 -25.33 -16.50 -4.05
N ILE A 188 -25.52 -17.46 -3.15
CA ILE A 188 -24.64 -18.62 -3.01
C ILE A 188 -25.51 -19.86 -2.82
N ARG A 189 -25.39 -20.84 -3.71
CA ARG A 189 -25.96 -22.19 -3.50
C ARG A 189 -24.90 -23.13 -2.94
N ALA A 190 -25.31 -23.98 -2.01
CA ALA A 190 -24.44 -24.97 -1.40
C ALA A 190 -25.17 -26.29 -1.24
N VAL A 191 -24.68 -27.36 -1.85
CA VAL A 191 -25.26 -28.71 -1.76
C VAL A 191 -24.62 -29.49 -0.60
N PRO A 192 -25.31 -30.51 -0.05
CA PRO A 192 -24.67 -31.47 0.84
C PRO A 192 -23.51 -32.16 0.13
N ARG A 193 -22.38 -32.32 0.83
CA ARG A 193 -21.18 -32.96 0.28
C ARG A 193 -21.48 -34.40 -0.16
N GLY A 194 -21.09 -34.77 -1.37
CA GLY A 194 -21.42 -36.05 -2.02
C GLY A 194 -22.66 -36.03 -2.91
N THR A 195 -23.23 -34.85 -3.23
CA THR A 195 -24.38 -34.71 -4.16
C THR A 195 -24.04 -33.86 -5.40
N GLU A 196 -22.75 -33.66 -5.68
CA GLU A 196 -22.27 -32.79 -6.75
C GLU A 196 -22.58 -33.34 -8.16
N SER A 197 -23.30 -32.55 -8.98
CA SER A 197 -23.19 -32.65 -10.43
C SER A 197 -21.93 -31.91 -10.89
N THR A 198 -20.79 -32.58 -10.70
CA THR A 198 -19.45 -32.20 -11.19
C THR A 198 -18.96 -30.78 -10.87
N TRP A 199 -18.34 -30.65 -9.69
CA TRP A 199 -16.91 -30.36 -9.63
C TRP A 199 -16.26 -31.47 -8.79
N VAL A 200 -15.18 -32.10 -9.27
CA VAL A 200 -14.61 -33.28 -8.60
C VAL A 200 -13.63 -32.83 -7.50
N PRO A 201 -13.81 -33.26 -6.22
CA PRO A 201 -12.90 -32.90 -5.14
C PRO A 201 -11.56 -33.63 -5.23
N LEU A 202 -10.50 -32.99 -4.71
CA LEU A 202 -9.31 -33.71 -4.27
C LEU A 202 -9.65 -34.50 -2.99
N GLU A 203 -9.44 -35.81 -3.05
CA GLU A 203 -9.96 -36.77 -2.07
C GLU A 203 -9.27 -36.71 -0.69
N GLU A 204 -10.08 -37.04 0.33
CA GLU A 204 -9.68 -37.58 1.64
C GLU A 204 -8.55 -36.91 2.43
N THR A 205 -8.92 -35.96 3.29
CA THR A 205 -8.72 -36.11 4.75
C THR A 205 -9.51 -35.06 5.56
N PHE A 206 -9.64 -35.31 6.87
CA PHE A 206 -10.13 -34.43 7.94
C PHE A 206 -11.65 -34.38 8.25
N VAL A 207 -11.96 -34.90 9.43
CA VAL A 207 -13.23 -34.73 10.16
C VAL A 207 -13.11 -33.51 11.09
N PRO A 208 -14.08 -32.57 11.10
CA PRO A 208 -14.07 -31.42 12.00
C PRO A 208 -14.32 -31.83 13.46
N ASN A 209 -13.72 -31.09 14.40
CA ASN A 209 -14.00 -31.16 15.84
C ASN A 209 -14.18 -29.75 16.41
N ASP A 210 -14.92 -29.63 17.51
CA ASP A 210 -15.20 -28.36 18.20
C ASP A 210 -13.94 -27.57 18.61
N PRO A 211 -14.03 -26.23 18.73
CA PRO A 211 -12.93 -25.38 19.20
C PRO A 211 -12.54 -25.71 20.65
N ARG A 212 -11.49 -26.51 20.81
CA ARG A 212 -10.86 -26.86 22.10
C ARG A 212 -9.92 -25.75 22.56
N ILE A 213 -10.03 -25.35 23.83
CA ILE A 213 -9.00 -24.56 24.51
C ILE A 213 -7.81 -25.48 24.77
N LEU A 214 -6.65 -25.14 24.20
CA LEU A 214 -5.41 -25.90 24.36
C LEU A 214 -4.58 -25.39 25.56
N MET A 215 -4.65 -24.09 25.85
CA MET A 215 -4.00 -23.45 26.99
C MET A 215 -4.74 -22.15 27.35
N ASN A 216 -4.78 -21.80 28.62
CA ASN A 216 -5.33 -20.54 29.12
C ASN A 216 -4.67 -20.23 30.47
N THR A 217 -3.79 -19.24 30.54
CA THR A 217 -3.02 -18.93 31.76
C THR A 217 -2.76 -17.44 31.91
N SER A 218 -2.92 -16.95 33.15
CA SER A 218 -2.43 -15.67 33.66
C SER A 218 -1.23 -15.87 34.60
N PHE A 219 -0.51 -16.99 34.42
CA PHE A 219 0.72 -17.34 35.16
C PHE A 219 0.63 -17.36 36.70
N GLU A 220 -0.54 -17.58 37.31
CA GLU A 220 -0.68 -17.59 38.79
C GLU A 220 -0.16 -18.88 39.46
N ALA A 221 -0.25 -20.04 38.80
CA ALA A 221 0.18 -21.31 39.36
C ALA A 221 1.71 -21.49 39.22
N ALA A 222 2.37 -21.97 40.28
CA ALA A 222 3.80 -22.31 40.27
C ALA A 222 4.06 -23.72 39.70
N ASP A 223 5.20 -23.95 39.05
CA ASP A 223 5.68 -25.30 38.68
C ASP A 223 5.89 -26.14 39.95
N PRO A 224 5.16 -27.26 40.15
CA PRO A 224 5.23 -28.07 41.39
C PRO A 224 6.62 -28.62 41.72
N LYS A 225 7.53 -28.69 40.73
CA LYS A 225 8.91 -29.14 40.93
C LYS A 225 9.90 -27.98 41.08
N ARG A 226 9.51 -26.76 40.72
CA ARG A 226 10.35 -25.55 40.69
C ARG A 226 9.51 -24.31 41.03
N PRO A 227 9.24 -24.04 42.32
CA PRO A 227 8.29 -23.00 42.74
C PRO A 227 8.63 -21.55 42.35
N ASN A 228 9.79 -21.31 41.73
CA ASN A 228 10.28 -19.98 41.31
C ASN A 228 9.91 -19.60 39.86
N ARG A 229 9.01 -20.34 39.22
CA ARG A 229 8.52 -20.09 37.85
C ARG A 229 7.10 -20.64 37.67
N PRO A 230 6.32 -20.17 36.68
CA PRO A 230 4.95 -20.59 36.56
C PRO A 230 4.84 -21.98 35.95
N GLU A 231 3.73 -22.62 36.24
CA GLU A 231 3.35 -23.89 35.64
C GLU A 231 3.40 -23.77 34.11
N PHE A 232 4.03 -24.76 33.47
CA PHE A 232 4.20 -24.89 32.01
C PHE A 232 5.27 -24.00 31.33
N MET A 233 5.93 -23.08 32.04
CA MET A 233 6.94 -22.20 31.44
C MET A 233 8.37 -22.49 31.90
N THR A 234 9.30 -22.63 30.96
CA THR A 234 10.75 -22.76 31.22
C THR A 234 11.52 -21.59 30.60
N PRO A 235 12.37 -20.87 31.38
CA PRO A 235 13.24 -19.84 30.83
C PRO A 235 14.42 -20.46 30.08
N GLY A 236 14.93 -19.78 29.05
CA GLY A 236 16.06 -20.24 28.25
C GLY A 236 16.70 -19.17 27.37
N GLY A 237 17.67 -19.62 26.57
CA GLY A 237 18.70 -18.78 25.96
C GLY A 237 19.99 -18.83 26.78
N ARG A 238 21.14 -18.72 26.10
CA ARG A 238 22.45 -18.55 26.75
C ARG A 238 22.87 -17.10 26.57
N ASP A 239 23.27 -16.47 27.67
CA ASP A 239 23.83 -15.12 27.68
C ASP A 239 25.24 -15.16 27.09
N VAL A 240 25.66 -14.09 26.41
CA VAL A 240 27.02 -13.95 25.88
C VAL A 240 27.86 -13.00 26.76
N GLU A 241 29.17 -12.97 26.54
CA GLU A 241 30.05 -12.07 27.30
C GLU A 241 29.63 -10.61 27.16
N GLY A 242 29.46 -9.90 28.28
CA GLY A 242 28.99 -8.52 28.32
C GLY A 242 27.46 -8.33 28.20
N GLU A 243 26.68 -9.41 28.17
CA GLU A 243 25.22 -9.40 28.29
C GLU A 243 24.78 -9.65 29.74
N THR A 244 23.80 -8.88 30.22
CA THR A 244 23.05 -9.19 31.45
C THR A 244 21.58 -9.41 31.08
N THR A 245 21.03 -10.58 31.42
CA THR A 245 19.62 -10.89 31.16
C THR A 245 18.89 -11.43 32.38
N GLU A 246 17.78 -10.79 32.72
CA GLU A 246 16.79 -11.29 33.68
C GLU A 246 15.64 -12.01 32.94
N ARG A 247 15.23 -13.18 33.45
CA ARG A 247 14.07 -13.96 32.97
C ARG A 247 13.26 -14.37 34.20
N VAL A 248 12.34 -13.52 34.64
CA VAL A 248 11.73 -13.61 35.99
C VAL A 248 10.22 -13.77 35.89
N TRP A 249 9.67 -14.62 36.75
CA TRP A 249 8.24 -14.69 37.03
C TRP A 249 7.94 -13.73 38.18
N THR A 250 7.23 -12.65 37.88
CA THR A 250 7.26 -11.43 38.71
C THR A 250 5.86 -10.89 38.98
N ASP A 251 5.70 -10.23 40.13
CA ASP A 251 4.55 -9.38 40.49
C ASP A 251 4.73 -7.93 40.04
N GLU A 252 5.83 -7.60 39.37
CA GLU A 252 6.01 -6.31 38.71
C GLU A 252 5.01 -6.17 37.54
N SER A 253 4.00 -5.31 37.72
CA SER A 253 3.09 -4.87 36.66
C SER A 253 2.38 -6.00 35.88
N PRO A 254 1.69 -6.97 36.52
CA PRO A 254 0.84 -7.93 35.81
C PRO A 254 -0.26 -7.22 34.99
N HIS A 255 -0.81 -7.92 33.99
CA HIS A 255 -2.00 -7.48 33.25
C HIS A 255 -3.28 -7.90 33.98
N SER A 256 -3.32 -9.16 34.43
CA SER A 256 -4.37 -9.68 35.31
C SER A 256 -3.76 -10.55 36.40
N GLY A 257 -4.52 -10.82 37.47
CA GLY A 257 -4.00 -11.60 38.60
C GLY A 257 -2.92 -10.88 39.40
N SER A 258 -1.88 -11.61 39.76
CA SER A 258 -0.77 -11.17 40.62
C SER A 258 0.62 -11.40 40.02
N LYS A 259 0.76 -12.16 38.91
CA LYS A 259 2.06 -12.46 38.30
C LYS A 259 2.07 -12.36 36.76
N SER A 260 3.23 -12.06 36.19
CA SER A 260 3.47 -12.10 34.74
C SER A 260 4.88 -12.60 34.39
N LEU A 261 5.16 -12.80 33.09
CA LEU A 261 6.48 -13.18 32.58
C LEU A 261 7.29 -11.94 32.18
N LYS A 262 8.43 -11.68 32.83
CA LYS A 262 9.38 -10.61 32.50
C LYS A 262 10.60 -11.14 31.77
N ILE A 263 11.07 -10.39 30.77
CA ILE A 263 12.41 -10.47 30.20
C ILE A 263 13.01 -9.07 30.22
N SER A 264 14.17 -8.91 30.87
CA SER A 264 14.96 -7.67 30.84
C SER A 264 16.37 -7.98 30.34
N ARG A 265 16.93 -7.14 29.46
CA ARG A 265 18.24 -7.37 28.83
C ARG A 265 19.00 -6.07 28.67
N THR A 266 20.27 -6.06 29.07
CA THR A 266 21.23 -4.96 28.88
C THR A 266 22.56 -5.47 28.32
N TYR A 267 23.28 -4.63 27.58
CA TYR A 267 24.61 -4.96 27.07
C TYR A 267 25.63 -3.90 27.47
N LYS A 268 26.83 -4.34 27.88
CA LYS A 268 27.94 -3.44 28.21
C LYS A 268 28.44 -2.63 27.00
N ASN A 269 28.42 -3.23 25.81
CA ASN A 269 28.96 -2.68 24.56
C ASN A 269 27.93 -2.64 23.42
N GLY A 270 26.63 -2.63 23.74
CA GLY A 270 25.54 -2.74 22.76
C GLY A 270 25.29 -4.17 22.22
N PRO A 271 24.19 -4.39 21.48
CA PRO A 271 23.76 -5.72 21.03
C PRO A 271 24.63 -6.29 19.89
N PRO A 272 25.20 -7.50 20.05
CA PRO A 272 25.89 -8.22 18.96
C PRO A 272 24.99 -8.54 17.76
N ARG A 273 25.58 -8.62 16.55
CA ARG A 273 24.86 -8.96 15.29
C ARG A 273 24.09 -10.29 15.36
N ASN A 274 24.61 -11.27 16.10
CA ASN A 274 23.94 -12.53 16.38
C ASN A 274 23.97 -12.78 17.89
N THR A 275 22.81 -12.69 18.55
CA THR A 275 22.64 -13.19 19.91
C THR A 275 21.60 -14.30 19.93
N ASN A 276 21.81 -15.28 20.81
CA ASN A 276 20.69 -16.12 21.22
C ASN A 276 19.66 -15.24 21.91
N ARG A 277 18.39 -15.42 21.55
CA ARG A 277 17.29 -14.64 22.13
C ARG A 277 17.00 -15.21 23.52
N PRO A 278 16.89 -14.39 24.57
CA PRO A 278 16.26 -14.85 25.80
C PRO A 278 14.80 -15.17 25.52
N PHE A 279 14.32 -16.27 26.10
CA PHE A 279 12.93 -16.67 25.94
C PHE A 279 12.35 -17.32 27.18
N TRP A 280 11.04 -17.18 27.32
CA TRP A 280 10.17 -18.07 28.07
C TRP A 280 9.53 -19.04 27.09
N TRP A 281 9.66 -20.34 27.35
CA TRP A 281 9.19 -21.40 26.45
C TRP A 281 8.11 -22.23 27.13
N ALA A 282 6.97 -22.42 26.47
CA ALA A 282 5.88 -23.28 26.93
C ALA A 282 6.22 -24.76 26.66
N TRP A 283 6.94 -25.39 27.60
CA TRP A 283 7.34 -26.80 27.52
C TRP A 283 7.93 -27.33 28.84
N PRO A 284 7.52 -28.52 29.28
CA PRO A 284 6.26 -29.22 28.94
C PRO A 284 5.04 -28.55 29.59
N PRO A 285 3.81 -28.80 29.12
CA PRO A 285 3.45 -29.62 27.95
C PRO A 285 3.45 -28.80 26.65
N ALA A 286 3.69 -29.48 25.53
CA ALA A 286 3.18 -28.98 24.26
C ALA A 286 1.76 -29.46 24.04
N MET A 287 0.98 -28.62 23.38
CA MET A 287 -0.43 -28.83 23.16
C MET A 287 -0.64 -29.72 21.92
N PRO A 288 -1.53 -30.72 21.96
CA PRO A 288 -1.77 -31.60 20.83
C PRO A 288 -2.49 -30.86 19.69
N VAL A 289 -2.09 -31.13 18.45
CA VAL A 289 -2.77 -30.68 17.22
C VAL A 289 -2.70 -31.76 16.17
N ASN A 290 -3.71 -31.82 15.30
CA ASN A 290 -3.64 -32.63 14.08
C ASN A 290 -2.99 -31.79 12.95
N PRO A 291 -2.39 -32.40 11.92
CA PRO A 291 -2.10 -31.70 10.67
C PRO A 291 -3.38 -31.04 10.13
N GLY A 292 -3.28 -29.87 9.49
CA GLY A 292 -4.44 -29.10 9.03
C GLY A 292 -5.24 -28.41 10.13
N GLN A 293 -5.00 -28.68 11.42
CA GLN A 293 -5.68 -27.99 12.51
C GLN A 293 -5.13 -26.57 12.67
N SER A 294 -5.99 -25.56 12.49
CA SER A 294 -5.66 -24.18 12.84
C SER A 294 -5.72 -23.94 14.35
N VAL A 295 -4.80 -23.09 14.81
CA VAL A 295 -4.65 -22.67 16.21
C VAL A 295 -4.62 -21.14 16.27
N ARG A 296 -5.36 -20.55 17.22
CA ARG A 296 -5.26 -19.13 17.59
C ARG A 296 -4.46 -19.01 18.89
N ILE A 297 -3.61 -18.00 18.96
CA ILE A 297 -2.99 -17.52 20.19
C ILE A 297 -3.42 -16.07 20.44
N ARG A 298 -3.90 -15.81 21.65
CA ARG A 298 -4.18 -14.48 22.21
C ARG A 298 -3.26 -14.30 23.42
N ALA A 299 -2.63 -13.15 23.55
CA ALA A 299 -1.76 -12.81 24.67
C ALA A 299 -1.76 -11.29 24.86
N TRP A 300 -1.35 -10.82 26.02
CA TRP A 300 -1.03 -9.42 26.26
C TRP A 300 0.48 -9.24 26.37
N THR A 301 1.00 -8.16 25.77
CA THR A 301 2.42 -7.79 25.84
C THR A 301 2.58 -6.32 26.22
N LYS A 302 3.58 -6.03 27.06
CA LYS A 302 3.94 -4.68 27.51
C LYS A 302 5.44 -4.51 27.39
N ALA A 303 5.93 -3.35 26.98
CA ALA A 303 7.36 -3.07 26.91
C ALA A 303 7.65 -1.62 27.28
N PRO A 304 7.83 -1.29 28.58
CA PRO A 304 8.00 0.10 29.03
C PRO A 304 9.37 0.68 28.66
N LYS A 305 10.33 -0.15 28.25
CA LYS A 305 11.68 0.27 27.84
C LYS A 305 12.15 -0.59 26.67
N LEU A 306 12.37 0.02 25.51
CA LEU A 306 12.96 -0.62 24.33
C LEU A 306 14.02 0.30 23.73
N SER A 307 15.17 -0.28 23.37
CA SER A 307 16.15 0.38 22.51
C SER A 307 15.72 0.40 21.04
N THR A 308 16.30 1.28 20.24
CA THR A 308 16.00 1.39 18.80
C THR A 308 16.22 0.05 18.09
N GLY A 309 15.15 -0.52 17.52
CA GLY A 309 15.17 -1.81 16.83
C GLY A 309 14.91 -3.04 17.71
N ALA A 310 14.79 -2.88 19.04
CA ALA A 310 14.31 -3.93 19.93
C ALA A 310 12.82 -4.22 19.70
N LEU A 311 12.39 -5.46 19.96
CA LEU A 311 10.97 -5.83 19.93
C LEU A 311 10.69 -7.10 20.76
N PRO A 312 9.57 -7.15 21.52
CA PRO A 312 9.02 -8.38 22.04
C PRO A 312 8.43 -9.23 20.91
N LEU A 313 8.60 -10.55 21.01
CA LEU A 313 8.19 -11.50 19.99
C LEU A 313 7.59 -12.75 20.63
N ILE A 314 6.33 -13.05 20.28
CA ILE A 314 5.72 -14.36 20.50
C ILE A 314 5.90 -15.20 19.23
N VAL A 315 6.41 -16.41 19.38
CA VAL A 315 6.64 -17.34 18.27
C VAL A 315 5.87 -18.63 18.51
N VAL A 316 4.99 -19.01 17.57
CA VAL A 316 4.31 -20.31 17.57
C VAL A 316 5.00 -21.23 16.57
N ARG A 317 5.29 -22.47 16.97
CA ARG A 317 5.92 -23.51 16.13
C ARG A 317 5.20 -24.84 16.28
N PHE A 318 5.41 -25.72 15.32
CA PHE A 318 4.90 -27.09 15.36
C PHE A 318 6.03 -28.11 15.52
N CYS A 319 5.71 -29.24 16.13
CA CYS A 319 6.58 -30.41 16.23
C CYS A 319 5.87 -31.67 15.72
N ASP A 320 6.65 -32.62 15.24
CA ASP A 320 6.19 -33.97 14.88
C ASP A 320 5.83 -34.81 16.12
N LYS A 321 5.29 -36.02 15.88
CA LYS A 321 4.96 -36.99 16.95
C LYS A 321 6.11 -37.27 17.92
N ASN A 322 7.36 -37.20 17.44
CA ASN A 322 8.60 -37.44 18.18
C ASN A 322 9.16 -36.18 18.86
N ARG A 323 8.38 -35.10 18.96
CA ARG A 323 8.76 -33.79 19.53
C ARG A 323 9.81 -33.01 18.73
N LYS A 324 10.20 -33.46 17.53
CA LYS A 324 11.14 -32.73 16.65
C LYS A 324 10.44 -31.55 15.99
N ARG A 325 11.06 -30.37 16.00
CA ARG A 325 10.49 -29.15 15.39
C ARG A 325 10.37 -29.31 13.88
N LEU A 326 9.24 -28.84 13.32
CA LEU A 326 9.03 -28.74 11.88
C LEU A 326 9.54 -27.38 11.38
N PRO A 327 10.14 -27.31 10.18
CA PRO A 327 10.67 -26.07 9.61
C PRO A 327 9.57 -25.18 8.99
N THR A 328 8.43 -25.76 8.62
CA THR A 328 7.30 -25.11 7.96
C THR A 328 6.26 -24.56 8.93
N ALA A 329 5.54 -23.51 8.52
CA ALA A 329 4.42 -22.89 9.26
C ALA A 329 4.78 -22.38 10.68
N GLN A 330 5.75 -21.46 10.78
CA GLN A 330 6.00 -20.71 12.02
C GLN A 330 5.25 -19.38 12.01
N LEU A 331 4.56 -19.04 13.11
CA LEU A 331 3.96 -17.71 13.31
C LEU A 331 4.92 -16.82 14.11
N LEU A 332 5.18 -15.60 13.63
CA LEU A 332 6.02 -14.61 14.30
C LEU A 332 5.19 -13.36 14.64
N ILE A 333 4.65 -13.32 15.85
CA ILE A 333 3.84 -12.21 16.35
C ILE A 333 4.79 -11.16 16.94
N ARG A 334 5.05 -10.11 16.17
CA ARG A 334 5.89 -8.97 16.58
C ARG A 334 5.04 -8.01 17.40
N GLY A 335 5.43 -7.74 18.64
CA GLY A 335 4.88 -6.61 19.40
C GLY A 335 5.39 -5.27 18.86
N GLN A 336 4.91 -4.17 19.43
CA GLN A 336 5.27 -2.83 18.96
C GLN A 336 6.78 -2.54 19.17
N ARG A 337 7.37 -1.78 18.24
CA ARG A 337 8.79 -1.39 18.23
C ARG A 337 9.10 -0.09 18.99
N ILE A 338 8.10 0.45 19.67
CA ILE A 338 8.18 1.62 20.53
C ILE A 338 7.81 1.21 21.96
N PRO A 339 8.25 1.93 22.99
CA PRO A 339 7.77 1.70 24.35
C PRO A 339 6.25 1.78 24.43
N HIS A 340 5.62 0.79 25.07
CA HIS A 340 4.17 0.67 25.18
C HIS A 340 3.76 0.01 26.50
N ASP A 341 2.57 0.36 26.98
CA ASP A 341 1.88 -0.37 28.05
C ASP A 341 1.23 -1.65 27.48
N TRP A 342 0.39 -2.32 28.26
CA TRP A 342 -0.30 -3.56 27.86
C TRP A 342 -1.12 -3.41 26.56
N ALA A 343 -0.72 -4.18 25.55
CA ALA A 343 -1.41 -4.30 24.27
C ALA A 343 -1.71 -5.78 23.94
N GLU A 344 -2.91 -6.06 23.46
CA GLU A 344 -3.29 -7.41 23.00
C GLU A 344 -2.60 -7.75 21.69
N VAL A 345 -2.10 -8.99 21.59
CA VAL A 345 -1.73 -9.62 20.33
C VAL A 345 -2.56 -10.89 20.11
N ASN A 346 -3.13 -11.02 18.91
CA ASN A 346 -4.12 -12.05 18.59
C ASN A 346 -3.95 -12.49 17.13
N GLN A 347 -3.39 -13.69 16.92
CA GLN A 347 -3.14 -14.24 15.57
C GLN A 347 -3.31 -15.76 15.56
N SER A 348 -3.27 -16.34 14.37
CA SER A 348 -3.55 -17.75 14.14
C SER A 348 -2.66 -18.35 13.05
N VAL A 349 -2.45 -19.66 13.11
CA VAL A 349 -1.63 -20.42 12.17
C VAL A 349 -2.13 -21.87 12.06
N THR A 350 -2.04 -22.44 10.87
CA THR A 350 -2.43 -23.83 10.57
C THR A 350 -1.28 -24.79 10.78
N ALA A 351 -1.56 -25.91 11.46
CA ALA A 351 -0.60 -26.98 11.65
C ALA A 351 -0.21 -27.63 10.30
N PRO A 352 1.08 -27.70 9.94
CA PRO A 352 1.53 -28.27 8.68
C PRO A 352 1.42 -29.80 8.66
N ALA A 353 1.63 -30.41 7.50
CA ALA A 353 1.75 -31.86 7.37
C ALA A 353 2.77 -32.44 8.38
N GLY A 354 2.41 -33.55 9.04
CA GLY A 354 3.24 -34.20 10.05
C GLY A 354 3.26 -33.54 11.44
N ALA A 355 2.59 -32.41 11.64
CA ALA A 355 2.45 -31.80 12.97
C ALA A 355 1.58 -32.65 13.90
N ALA A 356 2.09 -32.90 15.11
CA ALA A 356 1.36 -33.55 16.21
C ALA A 356 1.23 -32.63 17.43
N TRP A 357 2.07 -31.60 17.54
CA TRP A 357 2.12 -30.69 18.68
C TRP A 357 2.35 -29.25 18.24
N VAL A 358 1.73 -28.31 18.96
CA VAL A 358 2.02 -26.88 18.88
C VAL A 358 2.67 -26.41 20.18
N ILE A 359 3.63 -25.49 20.02
CA ILE A 359 4.43 -24.88 21.08
C ILE A 359 4.50 -23.39 20.85
N TRP A 360 4.71 -22.62 21.92
CA TRP A 360 4.96 -21.19 21.79
C TRP A 360 6.08 -20.72 22.72
N SER A 361 6.69 -19.59 22.38
CA SER A 361 7.72 -18.93 23.19
C SER A 361 7.58 -17.42 23.14
N PHE A 362 7.63 -16.75 24.28
CA PHE A 362 7.82 -15.30 24.41
C PHE A 362 9.32 -14.98 24.47
N SER A 363 9.77 -13.96 23.76
CA SER A 363 11.19 -13.60 23.65
C SER A 363 11.39 -12.10 23.41
N LEU A 364 12.55 -11.57 23.77
CA LEU A 364 12.95 -10.19 23.50
C LEU A 364 14.13 -10.14 22.53
N HIS A 365 13.99 -9.37 21.46
CA HIS A 365 15.10 -8.96 20.58
C HIS A 365 15.63 -7.58 21.01
N GLY A 366 16.93 -7.35 20.84
CA GLY A 366 17.57 -6.08 21.17
C GLY A 366 17.77 -5.89 22.67
N GLU A 367 17.89 -4.63 23.09
CA GLU A 367 18.01 -4.22 24.50
C GLU A 367 16.68 -3.64 25.01
N GLY A 368 16.30 -3.93 26.25
CA GLY A 368 15.07 -3.40 26.86
C GLY A 368 14.46 -4.32 27.92
N THR A 369 13.21 -4.02 28.29
CA THR A 369 12.40 -4.79 29.22
C THR A 369 11.02 -5.01 28.63
N ALA A 370 10.55 -6.26 28.62
CA ALA A 370 9.24 -6.63 28.11
C ALA A 370 8.56 -7.69 29.00
N TYR A 371 7.23 -7.62 29.03
CA TYR A 371 6.34 -8.44 29.84
C TYR A 371 5.34 -9.16 28.92
N CYS A 372 4.90 -10.36 29.32
CA CYS A 372 3.87 -11.14 28.65
C CYS A 372 2.91 -11.74 29.68
N ASP A 373 1.61 -11.68 29.40
CA ASP A 373 0.56 -12.14 30.30
C ASP A 373 -0.71 -12.62 29.55
N ASP A 374 -1.66 -13.22 30.27
CA ASP A 374 -2.99 -13.64 29.80
C ASP A 374 -2.97 -14.42 28.47
N VAL A 375 -2.16 -15.48 28.43
CA VAL A 375 -1.94 -16.28 27.22
C VAL A 375 -2.98 -17.37 27.07
N LYS A 376 -3.76 -17.29 26.00
CA LYS A 376 -4.78 -18.26 25.61
C LYS A 376 -4.50 -18.83 24.22
N VAL A 377 -4.46 -20.15 24.13
CA VAL A 377 -4.28 -20.90 22.89
C VAL A 377 -5.52 -21.78 22.66
N THR A 378 -6.12 -21.71 21.48
CA THR A 378 -7.32 -22.48 21.12
C THR A 378 -7.19 -23.10 19.74
N THR A 379 -7.60 -24.35 19.57
CA THR A 379 -7.92 -24.85 18.21
C THR A 379 -9.10 -24.05 17.64
N ILE A 380 -9.12 -23.97 16.32
CA ILE A 380 -10.17 -23.31 15.54
C ILE A 380 -10.60 -24.32 14.46
N PRO A 381 -11.90 -24.67 14.36
CA PRO A 381 -12.41 -25.45 13.23
C PRO A 381 -12.13 -24.74 11.91
N GLY A 382 -11.54 -25.43 10.92
CA GLY A 382 -11.28 -24.89 9.56
C GLY A 382 -10.59 -23.52 9.55
N GLY A 383 -9.61 -23.33 10.42
CA GLY A 383 -9.64 -22.11 11.20
C GLY A 383 -8.91 -20.88 10.68
N ALA A 384 -9.59 -19.77 10.92
CA ALA A 384 -9.17 -18.38 10.85
C ALA A 384 -8.79 -17.86 9.46
N LEU A 385 -9.68 -16.98 8.99
CA LEU A 385 -9.41 -15.91 8.03
C LEU A 385 -7.95 -15.45 8.13
N PRO A 386 -7.14 -15.60 7.06
CA PRO A 386 -6.07 -14.64 6.84
C PRO A 386 -6.67 -13.22 6.83
N PRO A 387 -5.88 -12.17 7.12
CA PRO A 387 -6.36 -10.81 6.90
C PRO A 387 -6.83 -10.68 5.46
N LEU A 388 -8.08 -10.22 5.24
CA LEU A 388 -8.56 -9.90 3.89
C LEU A 388 -7.69 -8.77 3.34
N ALA A 389 -6.80 -9.11 2.41
CA ALA A 389 -6.04 -8.16 1.64
C ALA A 389 -6.89 -7.71 0.44
N VAL A 390 -7.71 -6.68 0.67
CA VAL A 390 -8.36 -5.95 -0.43
C VAL A 390 -7.28 -5.12 -1.11
N THR A 391 -6.69 -5.66 -2.17
CA THR A 391 -5.74 -4.92 -3.01
C THR A 391 -6.53 -4.24 -4.11
N ALA A 392 -7.03 -3.04 -3.82
CA ALA A 392 -7.43 -2.14 -4.90
C ALA A 392 -6.17 -1.74 -5.68
N GLY A 393 -6.25 -1.80 -7.02
CA GLY A 393 -5.20 -1.23 -7.89
C GLY A 393 -4.98 0.24 -7.55
N THR A 394 -3.74 0.73 -7.72
CA THR A 394 -3.23 2.03 -7.23
C THR A 394 -4.30 3.12 -7.00
N LEU A 395 -4.79 3.18 -5.76
CA LEU A 395 -5.74 4.17 -5.28
C LEU A 395 -5.03 5.47 -4.93
N GLU A 396 -5.56 6.59 -5.41
CA GLU A 396 -5.21 7.91 -4.89
C GLU A 396 -5.96 8.16 -3.57
N ASP A 397 -5.19 8.47 -2.53
CA ASP A 397 -5.67 8.69 -1.16
C ASP A 397 -6.31 10.09 -1.02
N ARG A 398 -7.60 10.20 -1.32
CA ARG A 398 -8.36 11.48 -1.28
C ARG A 398 -9.19 11.72 0.00
N ALA A 399 -8.97 10.97 1.07
CA ALA A 399 -9.52 11.28 2.41
C ALA A 399 -9.05 12.65 2.97
N ALA A 400 -8.12 13.30 2.26
CA ALA A 400 -7.61 14.64 2.50
C ALA A 400 -8.30 15.78 1.70
N PHE A 401 -9.19 15.46 0.75
CA PHE A 401 -9.76 16.44 -0.21
C PHE A 401 -11.19 16.87 0.11
N ALA A 402 -12.04 15.97 0.62
CA ALA A 402 -13.48 16.25 0.74
C ALA A 402 -13.86 17.27 1.84
N ALA A 403 -12.89 17.76 2.62
CA ALA A 403 -13.06 18.88 3.54
C ALA A 403 -12.88 20.26 2.87
N ALA A 404 -12.51 20.32 1.58
CA ALA A 404 -12.09 21.55 0.91
C ALA A 404 -13.17 22.24 0.05
N GLU A 405 -14.43 21.76 0.05
CA GLU A 405 -15.50 22.34 -0.78
C GLU A 405 -16.31 23.48 -0.13
N ASP A 406 -16.05 23.87 1.14
CA ASP A 406 -16.65 25.10 1.71
C ASP A 406 -15.86 25.79 2.85
N GLU A 407 -14.59 25.43 3.12
CA GLU A 407 -13.74 26.12 4.12
C GLU A 407 -12.36 26.56 3.57
N ARG A 408 -12.25 26.87 2.28
CA ARG A 408 -11.08 27.63 1.78
C ARG A 408 -11.29 29.11 2.15
N PRO A 409 -10.40 29.75 2.94
CA PRO A 409 -10.57 31.16 3.32
C PRO A 409 -10.63 32.05 2.07
N GLU A 410 -11.28 33.22 2.17
CA GLU A 410 -11.44 34.19 1.07
C GLU A 410 -10.10 34.63 0.48
N GLY A 411 -9.59 33.85 -0.46
CA GLY A 411 -8.33 34.07 -1.16
C GLY A 411 -8.52 34.89 -2.43
N LYS A 412 -7.44 35.52 -2.90
CA LYS A 412 -7.47 36.33 -4.12
C LYS A 412 -7.89 35.49 -5.33
N VAL A 413 -8.62 36.12 -6.25
CA VAL A 413 -9.13 35.49 -7.48
C VAL A 413 -8.68 36.33 -8.67
N LEU A 414 -8.15 35.68 -9.69
CA LEU A 414 -7.74 36.28 -10.96
C LEU A 414 -8.45 35.56 -12.10
N ALA A 415 -9.35 36.25 -12.81
CA ALA A 415 -9.96 35.71 -14.02
C ALA A 415 -8.97 35.82 -15.19
N CYS A 416 -8.73 34.71 -15.88
CA CYS A 416 -7.96 34.66 -17.13
C CYS A 416 -8.92 34.91 -18.31
N SER A 417 -8.47 35.67 -19.30
CA SER A 417 -9.20 35.84 -20.56
C SER A 417 -8.75 34.83 -21.61
N GLU A 418 -9.58 34.63 -22.63
CA GLU A 418 -9.24 33.83 -23.80
C GLU A 418 -8.29 34.61 -24.73
N ALA A 419 -7.17 34.01 -25.09
CA ALA A 419 -6.23 34.56 -26.04
C ALA A 419 -6.71 34.26 -27.46
N ALA A 420 -7.01 35.31 -28.24
CA ALA A 420 -7.46 35.16 -29.64
C ALA A 420 -6.34 34.67 -30.59
N ALA A 421 -5.09 34.91 -30.20
CA ALA A 421 -3.86 34.37 -30.78
C ALA A 421 -2.84 34.21 -29.65
N PRO A 422 -1.93 33.21 -29.73
CA PRO A 422 -0.83 33.06 -28.78
C PRO A 422 0.18 34.20 -28.90
N PRO A 423 0.83 34.63 -27.80
CA PRO A 423 1.92 35.59 -27.85
C PRO A 423 3.18 35.01 -28.51
N VAL A 424 3.98 35.87 -29.13
CA VAL A 424 5.34 35.59 -29.57
C VAL A 424 6.26 35.69 -28.35
N LEU A 425 6.78 34.55 -27.87
CA LEU A 425 7.64 34.52 -26.69
C LEU A 425 9.03 35.12 -26.99
N ASP A 426 9.13 36.43 -26.90
CA ASP A 426 10.39 37.20 -27.01
C ASP A 426 10.68 38.04 -25.76
N GLY A 427 9.71 38.14 -24.84
CA GLY A 427 9.80 38.87 -23.58
C GLY A 427 9.13 40.24 -23.61
N HIS A 428 8.63 40.71 -24.76
CA HIS A 428 7.90 41.96 -24.89
C HIS A 428 6.41 41.77 -24.60
N LEU A 429 5.79 42.70 -23.86
CA LEU A 429 4.37 42.61 -23.45
C LEU A 429 3.46 43.52 -24.29
N ASP A 430 3.77 43.65 -25.59
CA ASP A 430 3.04 44.46 -26.57
C ASP A 430 2.06 43.65 -27.43
N ASP A 431 2.14 42.32 -27.38
CA ASP A 431 1.20 41.41 -28.03
C ASP A 431 -0.27 41.63 -27.63
N SER A 432 -1.17 41.43 -28.60
CA SER A 432 -2.59 41.81 -28.47
C SER A 432 -3.34 41.10 -27.33
N CYS A 433 -2.95 39.87 -26.99
CA CYS A 433 -3.52 39.12 -25.87
C CYS A 433 -3.25 39.78 -24.52
N TRP A 434 -2.11 40.47 -24.35
CA TRP A 434 -1.73 41.16 -23.10
C TRP A 434 -2.58 42.39 -22.79
N HIS A 435 -3.27 42.96 -23.79
CA HIS A 435 -4.22 44.04 -23.58
C HIS A 435 -5.50 43.55 -22.88
N ALA A 436 -6.01 42.38 -23.27
CA ALA A 436 -7.21 41.76 -22.71
C ALA A 436 -6.92 40.79 -21.54
N ALA A 437 -5.66 40.42 -21.29
CA ALA A 437 -5.23 39.55 -20.21
C ALA A 437 -5.72 40.02 -18.83
N GLY A 438 -6.15 39.08 -17.98
CA GLY A 438 -6.46 39.35 -16.58
C GLY A 438 -5.22 39.83 -15.83
N ARG A 439 -5.37 40.77 -14.90
CA ARG A 439 -4.23 41.45 -14.25
C ARG A 439 -4.23 41.32 -12.73
N ALA A 440 -3.07 41.00 -12.16
CA ALA A 440 -2.79 41.04 -10.74
C ALA A 440 -1.57 41.93 -10.47
N SER A 441 -1.71 42.97 -9.66
CA SER A 441 -0.65 43.96 -9.37
C SER A 441 -0.50 44.28 -7.88
N ASP A 442 -1.27 43.61 -7.03
CA ASP A 442 -1.42 43.87 -5.60
C ASP A 442 -0.53 42.94 -4.76
N PHE A 443 0.77 42.90 -5.11
CA PHE A 443 1.76 42.06 -4.43
C PHE A 443 2.11 42.58 -3.03
N SER A 444 2.08 41.69 -2.05
CA SER A 444 2.45 41.96 -0.66
C SER A 444 3.90 41.55 -0.40
N PRO A 445 4.70 42.32 0.37
CA PRO A 445 6.02 41.89 0.81
C PRO A 445 5.92 40.73 1.81
N HIS A 446 6.53 39.59 1.47
CA HIS A 446 6.79 38.50 2.42
C HIS A 446 8.04 38.80 3.28
N ALA A 447 9.06 39.38 2.65
CA ALA A 447 10.21 39.98 3.30
C ALA A 447 10.70 41.15 2.45
N GLN A 448 11.07 42.29 3.04
CA GLN A 448 11.52 43.43 2.26
C GLN A 448 12.67 44.16 2.94
N VAL A 449 13.73 44.44 2.18
CA VAL A 449 14.77 45.39 2.60
C VAL A 449 14.21 46.83 2.51
N PRO A 450 14.33 47.66 3.57
CA PRO A 450 13.82 49.03 3.56
C PRO A 450 14.29 49.83 2.33
N GLY A 451 13.37 50.55 1.67
CA GLY A 451 13.66 51.35 0.48
C GLY A 451 13.76 50.58 -0.85
N THR A 452 13.74 49.24 -0.85
CA THR A 452 13.99 48.43 -2.06
C THR A 452 12.72 47.97 -2.81
N ARG A 453 11.56 48.62 -2.59
CA ARG A 453 10.27 48.20 -3.18
C ARG A 453 10.34 48.01 -4.70
N ALA A 454 10.05 46.80 -5.17
CA ALA A 454 9.90 46.46 -6.58
C ALA A 454 8.45 46.07 -6.84
N ASP A 455 7.70 46.92 -7.55
CA ASP A 455 6.32 46.62 -7.92
C ASP A 455 6.29 45.63 -9.10
N THR A 456 5.31 44.73 -9.10
CA THR A 456 5.18 43.68 -10.11
C THR A 456 3.72 43.55 -10.54
N THR A 457 3.48 43.46 -11.85
CA THR A 457 2.19 43.11 -12.43
C THR A 457 2.30 41.80 -13.19
N VAL A 458 1.33 40.91 -13.00
CA VAL A 458 1.18 39.67 -13.76
C VAL A 458 -0.07 39.79 -14.63
N ARG A 459 0.10 39.50 -15.92
CA ARG A 459 -0.95 39.36 -16.92
C ARG A 459 -1.18 37.86 -17.17
N VAL A 460 -2.42 37.39 -17.22
CA VAL A 460 -2.75 35.98 -17.48
C VAL A 460 -3.87 35.84 -18.50
N CYS A 461 -3.64 35.02 -19.52
CA CYS A 461 -4.61 34.60 -20.53
C CYS A 461 -4.34 33.15 -20.97
N ALA A 462 -5.26 32.52 -21.69
CA ALA A 462 -5.10 31.14 -22.16
C ALA A 462 -5.79 30.92 -23.50
N ASP A 463 -5.23 30.05 -24.34
CA ASP A 463 -5.92 29.43 -25.49
C ASP A 463 -6.10 27.92 -25.21
N ARG A 464 -6.65 27.16 -26.16
CA ARG A 464 -6.96 25.74 -25.96
C ARG A 464 -5.73 24.86 -25.67
N ASP A 465 -4.53 25.36 -25.93
CA ASP A 465 -3.29 24.57 -25.93
C ASP A 465 -2.39 24.94 -24.74
N ALA A 466 -2.47 26.18 -24.25
CA ALA A 466 -1.63 26.66 -23.16
C ALA A 466 -2.20 27.80 -22.29
N LEU A 467 -1.64 27.89 -21.08
CA LEU A 467 -1.70 29.05 -20.20
C LEU A 467 -0.51 29.98 -20.48
N TYR A 468 -0.79 31.28 -20.61
CA TYR A 468 0.21 32.33 -20.84
C TYR A 468 0.27 33.31 -19.68
N LEU A 469 1.49 33.64 -19.24
CA LEU A 469 1.75 34.62 -18.18
C LEU A 469 2.76 35.67 -18.63
N GLY A 470 2.40 36.94 -18.48
CA GLY A 470 3.26 38.09 -18.75
C GLY A 470 3.60 38.82 -17.46
N PHE A 471 4.85 38.68 -16.99
CA PHE A 471 5.38 39.35 -15.81
C PHE A 471 6.00 40.69 -16.19
N ASP A 472 5.64 41.74 -15.45
CA ASP A 472 6.04 43.13 -15.66
C ASP A 472 6.61 43.64 -14.34
N CYS A 473 7.94 43.70 -14.24
CA CYS A 473 8.67 43.88 -12.99
C CYS A 473 9.41 45.21 -13.01
N ALA A 474 8.90 46.20 -12.27
CA ALA A 474 9.56 47.50 -12.14
C ALA A 474 10.88 47.35 -11.37
N GLU A 475 11.97 47.80 -11.98
CA GLU A 475 13.32 47.72 -11.42
C GLU A 475 14.13 48.98 -11.80
N SER A 476 14.13 49.97 -10.91
CA SER A 476 14.82 51.25 -11.11
C SER A 476 16.36 51.17 -11.12
N ALA A 477 16.94 49.98 -11.04
CA ALA A 477 18.37 49.73 -11.16
C ALA A 477 18.66 48.42 -11.92
N ALA A 478 18.20 48.30 -13.17
CA ALA A 478 18.36 47.08 -13.98
C ALA A 478 19.82 46.59 -14.11
N SER A 479 20.81 47.50 -14.05
CA SER A 479 22.24 47.14 -14.02
C SER A 479 22.70 46.39 -12.75
N ALA A 480 21.85 46.31 -11.73
CA ALA A 480 22.09 45.58 -10.49
C ALA A 480 21.31 44.25 -10.41
N LEU A 481 20.59 43.86 -11.47
CA LEU A 481 19.91 42.56 -11.56
C LEU A 481 20.90 41.42 -11.41
N LYS A 482 20.62 40.50 -10.49
CA LYS A 482 21.40 39.29 -10.31
C LYS A 482 20.85 38.18 -11.20
N ALA A 483 21.65 37.69 -12.14
CA ALA A 483 21.27 36.62 -13.05
C ALA A 483 22.44 35.67 -13.34
N ASN A 484 22.87 34.96 -12.30
CA ASN A 484 24.01 34.05 -12.30
C ASN A 484 23.67 32.68 -12.89
N ALA A 485 22.42 32.22 -12.78
CA ALA A 485 21.97 30.98 -13.40
C ALA A 485 21.77 31.19 -14.91
N THR A 486 22.49 30.40 -15.70
CA THR A 486 22.55 30.50 -17.17
C THR A 486 22.03 29.25 -17.89
N THR A 487 21.75 28.18 -17.15
CA THR A 487 21.23 26.91 -17.65
C THR A 487 19.93 26.56 -16.93
N ARG A 488 19.04 25.85 -17.64
CA ARG A 488 17.81 25.31 -17.06
C ARG A 488 18.12 24.54 -15.77
N ASP A 489 17.21 24.62 -14.81
CA ASP A 489 17.32 24.01 -13.48
C ASP A 489 18.48 24.49 -12.59
N GLY A 490 19.09 25.64 -12.94
CA GLY A 490 19.99 26.35 -12.05
C GLY A 490 19.33 26.86 -10.76
N ARG A 491 20.14 27.42 -9.85
CA ARG A 491 19.70 27.97 -8.54
C ARG A 491 18.97 29.32 -8.70
N LEU A 492 17.92 29.36 -9.50
CA LEU A 492 17.23 30.59 -9.93
C LEU A 492 16.55 31.36 -8.78
N TRP A 493 16.22 30.70 -7.67
CA TRP A 493 15.77 31.34 -6.42
C TRP A 493 16.84 32.20 -5.72
N GLU A 494 18.09 32.17 -6.20
CA GLU A 494 19.17 33.07 -5.78
C GLU A 494 19.38 34.25 -6.74
N ASP A 495 18.65 34.31 -7.84
CA ASP A 495 18.67 35.38 -8.84
C ASP A 495 17.41 36.27 -8.74
N ASP A 496 17.46 37.45 -9.36
CA ASP A 496 16.28 38.26 -9.65
C ASP A 496 15.34 37.47 -10.57
N SER A 497 14.22 37.02 -9.98
CA SER A 497 13.33 36.04 -10.60
C SER A 497 11.87 36.27 -10.24
N VAL A 498 11.02 35.72 -11.11
CA VAL A 498 9.59 35.55 -10.88
C VAL A 498 9.28 34.07 -10.74
N GLU A 499 8.32 33.75 -9.88
CA GLU A 499 7.91 32.38 -9.61
C GLU A 499 6.40 32.23 -9.78
N LEU A 500 5.99 31.10 -10.34
CA LEU A 500 4.62 30.67 -10.49
C LEU A 500 4.42 29.35 -9.76
N PHE A 501 3.34 29.26 -9.00
CA PHE A 501 2.89 28.04 -8.34
C PHE A 501 1.49 27.69 -8.86
N LEU A 502 1.27 26.44 -9.27
CA LEU A 502 0.06 25.97 -9.93
C LEU A 502 -0.46 24.67 -9.32
N ASP A 503 -1.59 24.74 -8.62
CA ASP A 503 -2.40 23.61 -8.12
C ASP A 503 -3.54 23.35 -9.13
N THR A 504 -3.28 22.46 -10.09
CA THR A 504 -4.19 22.11 -11.20
C THR A 504 -5.29 21.11 -10.81
N ASN A 505 -5.24 20.58 -9.57
CA ASN A 505 -6.11 19.52 -9.07
C ASN A 505 -6.85 19.87 -7.75
N SER A 506 -6.76 21.13 -7.31
CA SER A 506 -7.43 21.76 -6.15
C SER A 506 -7.21 20.93 -4.88
N ASP A 507 -5.94 20.62 -4.69
CA ASP A 507 -5.41 19.57 -3.85
C ASP A 507 -4.84 20.13 -2.54
N LEU A 508 -4.40 21.40 -2.57
CA LEU A 508 -3.83 22.12 -1.43
C LEU A 508 -2.56 21.46 -0.85
N ARG A 509 -1.89 20.57 -1.59
CA ARG A 509 -0.65 19.87 -1.19
C ARG A 509 0.33 19.71 -2.35
N THR A 510 -0.17 19.42 -3.55
CA THR A 510 0.59 19.23 -4.78
C THR A 510 0.46 20.44 -5.70
N TYR A 511 1.53 20.74 -6.43
CA TYR A 511 1.60 21.87 -7.36
C TYR A 511 2.80 21.72 -8.30
N TYR A 512 2.74 22.41 -9.44
CA TYR A 512 3.91 22.74 -10.24
C TYR A 512 4.52 24.04 -9.73
N GLN A 513 5.84 24.13 -9.70
CA GLN A 513 6.56 25.40 -9.54
C GLN A 513 7.35 25.67 -10.80
N VAL A 514 7.27 26.89 -11.31
CA VAL A 514 8.09 27.42 -12.41
C VAL A 514 8.77 28.68 -11.91
N ILE A 515 10.09 28.80 -12.14
CA ILE A 515 10.88 29.98 -11.82
C ILE A 515 11.53 30.48 -13.11
N VAL A 516 11.47 31.79 -13.37
CA VAL A 516 12.14 32.43 -14.51
C VAL A 516 12.96 33.63 -14.01
N ASN A 517 14.25 33.71 -14.36
CA ASN A 517 15.07 34.90 -14.08
C ASN A 517 15.03 35.92 -15.24
N SER A 518 15.65 37.08 -15.03
CA SER A 518 15.78 38.16 -16.03
C SER A 518 16.56 37.80 -17.31
N ARG A 519 16.97 36.54 -17.48
CA ARG A 519 17.58 36.00 -18.72
C ARG A 519 16.68 34.99 -19.44
N GLY A 520 15.45 34.77 -18.97
CA GLY A 520 14.53 33.77 -19.51
C GLY A 520 14.89 32.33 -19.12
N VAL A 521 15.83 32.13 -18.19
CA VAL A 521 16.26 30.78 -17.78
C VAL A 521 15.24 30.20 -16.81
N ILE A 522 14.81 28.97 -17.09
CA ILE A 522 13.73 28.26 -16.38
C ILE A 522 14.30 27.31 -15.31
N PHE A 523 13.63 27.20 -14.17
CA PHE A 523 13.68 26.00 -13.31
C PHE A 523 12.24 25.56 -13.11
N ASP A 524 12.00 24.25 -13.13
CA ASP A 524 10.70 23.71 -12.81
C ASP A 524 10.73 22.40 -12.02
N GLN A 525 9.58 22.10 -11.41
CA GLN A 525 9.36 20.85 -10.69
C GLN A 525 7.88 20.54 -10.50
N ASP A 526 7.58 19.24 -10.57
CA ASP A 526 6.31 18.68 -10.11
C ASP A 526 6.47 18.28 -8.62
N LYS A 527 5.83 19.03 -7.70
CA LYS A 527 5.79 18.67 -6.26
C LYS A 527 4.75 17.61 -5.92
N GLY A 528 3.96 17.16 -6.89
CA GLY A 528 2.92 16.15 -6.71
C GLY A 528 3.32 14.71 -6.97
N MET A 529 4.50 14.46 -7.56
CA MET A 529 4.99 13.09 -7.81
C MET A 529 6.22 12.73 -6.97
N PRO A 530 6.21 11.57 -6.29
CA PRO A 530 7.43 11.02 -5.68
C PRO A 530 8.54 10.86 -6.73
N GLY A 531 9.66 11.54 -6.53
CA GLY A 531 10.83 11.43 -7.40
C GLY A 531 10.95 12.49 -8.50
N LEU A 532 9.92 13.29 -8.80
CA LEU A 532 9.95 14.34 -9.83
C LEU A 532 10.24 15.75 -9.31
N ALA A 533 10.39 15.91 -8.00
CA ALA A 533 10.73 17.18 -7.37
C ALA A 533 12.23 17.53 -7.50
N GLY A 534 12.52 18.82 -7.69
CA GLY A 534 13.85 19.43 -7.64
C GLY A 534 14.73 19.08 -8.84
N ALA A 535 14.51 19.75 -9.97
CA ALA A 535 15.27 19.59 -11.21
C ALA A 535 15.23 18.16 -11.78
N LYS A 536 14.04 17.55 -11.77
CA LYS A 536 13.80 16.17 -12.25
C LYS A 536 12.63 16.05 -13.22
N TRP A 537 11.90 17.13 -13.44
CA TRP A 537 10.75 17.21 -14.33
C TRP A 537 10.93 18.43 -15.23
N ASP A 538 11.21 18.17 -16.50
CA ASP A 538 11.13 19.19 -17.54
C ASP A 538 9.68 19.23 -18.02
N GLY A 539 8.94 20.22 -17.52
CA GLY A 539 7.56 20.45 -17.90
C GLY A 539 7.41 21.10 -19.27
N PRO A 540 6.15 21.24 -19.76
CA PRO A 540 5.80 21.89 -21.04
C PRO A 540 5.93 23.42 -20.97
N VAL A 541 7.06 23.91 -20.44
CA VAL A 541 7.31 25.29 -20.06
C VAL A 541 8.36 25.90 -20.98
N THR A 542 7.96 26.99 -21.64
CA THR A 542 8.83 27.84 -22.48
C THR A 542 8.70 29.28 -22.01
N ALA A 543 9.80 30.02 -22.00
CA ALA A 543 9.83 31.39 -21.49
C ALA A 543 10.87 32.24 -22.22
N ALA A 544 10.61 33.55 -22.26
CA ALA A 544 11.52 34.58 -22.74
C ALA A 544 11.51 35.76 -21.76
N ALA A 545 12.56 36.57 -21.74
CA ALA A 545 12.65 37.74 -20.88
C ALA A 545 13.42 38.87 -21.55
N HIS A 546 12.96 40.10 -21.33
CA HIS A 546 13.55 41.33 -21.85
C HIS A 546 13.88 42.29 -20.70
N VAL A 547 15.01 43.01 -20.80
CA VAL A 547 15.50 43.92 -19.75
C VAL A 547 15.62 45.33 -20.30
N GLU A 548 14.97 46.27 -19.63
CA GLU A 548 14.96 47.70 -19.93
C GLU A 548 15.63 48.48 -18.78
N PRO A 549 15.91 49.80 -18.91
CA PRO A 549 16.61 50.55 -17.86
C PRO A 549 15.85 50.66 -16.52
N ASP A 550 14.51 50.64 -16.54
CA ASP A 550 13.62 50.84 -15.38
C ASP A 550 12.76 49.61 -15.04
N ARG A 551 12.89 48.51 -15.79
CA ARG A 551 12.08 47.30 -15.65
C ARG A 551 12.72 46.07 -16.30
N TRP A 552 12.16 44.91 -16.02
CA TRP A 552 12.28 43.77 -16.92
C TRP A 552 10.96 43.02 -16.99
N THR A 553 10.75 42.36 -18.11
CA THR A 553 9.56 41.59 -18.42
C THR A 553 9.93 40.14 -18.68
N ALA A 554 8.99 39.23 -18.41
CA ALA A 554 9.11 37.84 -18.80
C ALA A 554 7.77 37.29 -19.28
N GLU A 555 7.81 36.53 -20.35
CA GLU A 555 6.68 35.79 -20.88
C GLU A 555 6.90 34.31 -20.61
N VAL A 556 5.83 33.62 -20.19
CA VAL A 556 5.85 32.19 -19.87
C VAL A 556 4.65 31.54 -20.53
N ARG A 557 4.89 30.56 -21.38
CA ARG A 557 3.88 29.62 -21.91
C ARG A 557 4.01 28.29 -21.19
N ILE A 558 2.89 27.77 -20.72
CA ILE A 558 2.77 26.45 -20.11
C ILE A 558 1.70 25.67 -20.89
N GLY A 559 2.15 24.70 -21.69
CA GLY A 559 1.26 23.80 -22.42
C GLY A 559 0.41 22.96 -21.47
N PHE A 560 -0.84 22.69 -21.84
CA PHE A 560 -1.69 21.76 -21.08
C PHE A 560 -1.26 20.30 -21.28
N VAL A 561 -0.80 19.96 -22.48
CA VAL A 561 -0.08 18.71 -22.77
C VAL A 561 1.16 18.62 -21.87
N GLY A 562 1.30 17.53 -21.13
CA GLY A 562 2.40 17.32 -20.17
C GLY A 562 2.10 17.77 -18.74
N LEU A 563 0.99 18.48 -18.51
CA LEU A 563 0.46 18.69 -17.16
C LEU A 563 -0.50 17.55 -16.77
N ARG A 564 -0.49 17.18 -15.50
CA ARG A 564 -1.50 16.29 -14.91
C ARG A 564 -2.72 17.15 -14.54
N LEU A 565 -3.75 17.10 -15.39
CA LEU A 565 -5.00 17.85 -15.23
C LEU A 565 -6.11 16.94 -14.69
N ALA A 566 -6.80 17.40 -13.64
CA ALA A 566 -7.90 16.65 -13.03
C ALA A 566 -9.25 17.28 -13.36
N GLN A 567 -10.15 16.55 -14.03
CA GLN A 567 -11.48 17.03 -14.43
C GLN A 567 -12.37 17.57 -13.28
N SER A 568 -12.04 17.31 -12.01
CA SER A 568 -12.76 17.87 -10.86
C SER A 568 -12.65 19.39 -10.78
N ASN A 569 -11.57 19.96 -11.30
CA ASN A 569 -11.29 21.39 -11.14
C ASN A 569 -12.04 22.27 -12.13
N GLY A 570 -12.48 21.69 -13.24
CA GLY A 570 -12.91 22.42 -14.42
C GLY A 570 -11.96 23.58 -14.72
N ARG A 571 -12.52 24.80 -14.63
CA ARG A 571 -11.81 26.05 -14.96
C ARG A 571 -11.03 26.69 -13.81
N THR A 572 -11.12 26.19 -12.57
CA THR A 572 -10.55 26.87 -11.40
C THR A 572 -9.33 26.15 -10.86
N TRP A 573 -8.17 26.79 -10.89
CA TRP A 573 -6.91 26.26 -10.37
C TRP A 573 -6.41 27.11 -9.20
N GLY A 574 -5.76 26.47 -8.23
CA GLY A 574 -5.03 27.21 -7.20
C GLY A 574 -3.77 27.82 -7.82
N ALA A 575 -3.48 29.08 -7.52
CA ALA A 575 -2.31 29.76 -8.05
C ALA A 575 -1.68 30.72 -7.04
N ASN A 576 -0.35 30.84 -7.09
CA ASN A 576 0.34 31.97 -6.50
C ASN A 576 1.46 32.45 -7.42
N PHE A 577 1.77 33.75 -7.32
CA PHE A 577 2.85 34.39 -8.05
C PHE A 577 3.80 35.01 -7.01
N ALA A 578 5.10 34.86 -7.20
CA ALA A 578 6.09 35.46 -6.33
C ALA A 578 7.19 36.20 -7.10
N ARG A 579 7.86 37.11 -6.41
CA ARG A 579 8.94 37.95 -6.92
C ARG A 579 10.11 37.88 -5.95
N SER A 580 11.27 37.45 -6.43
CA SER A 580 12.55 37.63 -5.75
C SER A 580 13.27 38.83 -6.36
N SER A 581 13.64 39.82 -5.55
CA SER A 581 14.54 40.91 -5.94
C SER A 581 15.79 40.91 -5.08
N PHE A 582 16.97 41.12 -5.66
CA PHE A 582 18.23 41.16 -4.93
C PHE A 582 18.83 42.56 -4.77
N ARG A 583 18.12 43.60 -5.23
CA ARG A 583 18.54 44.99 -5.10
C ARG A 583 18.66 45.41 -3.63
N GLY A 584 19.89 45.72 -3.20
CA GLY A 584 20.19 46.12 -1.83
C GLY A 584 20.12 44.98 -0.81
N GLY A 585 19.93 43.74 -1.26
CA GLY A 585 19.63 42.57 -0.43
C GLY A 585 18.38 41.84 -0.91
N ARG A 586 18.05 40.70 -0.29
CA ARG A 586 16.95 39.83 -0.75
C ARG A 586 15.59 40.37 -0.26
N SER A 587 14.78 40.84 -1.19
CA SER A 587 13.37 41.17 -1.02
C SER A 587 12.49 40.15 -1.74
N LEU A 588 11.37 39.80 -1.13
CA LEU A 588 10.46 38.73 -1.50
C LEU A 588 9.03 39.26 -1.47
N TYR A 589 8.30 39.17 -2.59
CA TYR A 589 6.90 39.59 -2.68
C TYR A 589 6.03 38.44 -3.19
N VAL A 590 4.78 38.39 -2.77
CA VAL A 590 3.80 37.36 -3.16
C VAL A 590 2.46 37.99 -3.49
N TRP A 591 1.74 37.42 -4.46
CA TRP A 591 0.39 37.85 -4.78
C TRP A 591 -0.60 37.43 -3.69
N SER A 592 -0.68 36.14 -3.38
CA SER A 592 -1.43 35.60 -2.24
C SER A 592 -0.49 35.45 -1.02
N PRO A 593 -0.82 36.02 0.15
CA PRO A 593 0.02 35.91 1.34
C PRO A 593 0.24 34.46 1.80
N VAL A 594 1.48 34.13 2.15
CA VAL A 594 1.92 32.84 2.70
C VAL A 594 2.51 33.04 4.11
N GLN A 595 2.70 31.97 4.88
CA GLN A 595 3.18 32.06 6.27
C GLN A 595 4.70 31.93 6.39
N SER A 596 5.29 30.87 5.82
CA SER A 596 6.73 30.57 5.99
C SER A 596 7.49 30.65 4.68
N ASN A 597 6.94 30.08 3.60
CA ASN A 597 7.57 29.96 2.30
C ASN A 597 6.55 30.03 1.16
N PHE A 598 7.00 30.32 -0.06
CA PHE A 598 6.12 30.48 -1.22
C PHE A 598 5.34 29.22 -1.59
N GLY A 599 5.91 28.03 -1.36
CA GLY A 599 5.37 26.73 -1.75
C GLY A 599 4.30 26.17 -0.79
N GLU A 600 3.35 27.02 -0.37
CA GLU A 600 2.27 26.71 0.58
C GLU A 600 0.90 26.67 -0.13
N PRO A 601 0.54 25.54 -0.80
CA PRO A 601 -0.64 25.46 -1.67
C PRO A 601 -1.98 25.72 -0.98
N GLN A 602 -2.09 25.49 0.33
CA GLN A 602 -3.26 25.88 1.12
C GLN A 602 -3.48 27.40 1.22
N HIS A 603 -2.47 28.22 0.89
CA HIS A 603 -2.51 29.68 0.88
C HIS A 603 -2.50 30.28 -0.54
N PHE A 604 -2.53 29.44 -1.58
CA PHE A 604 -2.66 29.92 -2.95
C PHE A 604 -4.04 30.57 -3.16
N GLY A 605 -4.04 31.68 -3.91
CA GLY A 605 -5.25 32.24 -4.51
C GLY A 605 -5.77 31.34 -5.62
N ARG A 606 -6.61 31.87 -6.49
CA ARG A 606 -7.22 31.12 -7.60
C ARG A 606 -7.07 31.84 -8.92
N ILE A 607 -6.73 31.12 -9.97
CA ILE A 607 -7.01 31.55 -11.34
C ILE A 607 -8.28 30.87 -11.85
N VAL A 608 -9.06 31.59 -12.65
CA VAL A 608 -10.28 31.08 -13.32
C VAL A 608 -10.07 31.18 -14.81
N LEU A 609 -9.91 30.04 -15.46
CA LEU A 609 -9.68 29.91 -16.91
C LEU A 609 -10.96 30.20 -17.72
N PRO A 610 -10.84 30.69 -18.96
CA PRO A 610 -12.00 30.96 -19.81
C PRO A 610 -12.77 29.68 -20.19
N PHE A 611 -12.08 28.54 -20.36
CA PHE A 611 -12.63 27.21 -20.64
C PHE A 611 -12.09 26.17 -19.65
N ASP A 612 -12.58 24.93 -19.73
CA ASP A 612 -12.03 23.79 -18.99
C ASP A 612 -10.89 23.17 -19.82
N PRO A 613 -9.62 23.25 -19.35
CA PRO A 613 -8.47 22.74 -20.09
C PRO A 613 -8.37 21.20 -20.05
N SER A 614 -9.16 20.50 -19.21
CA SER A 614 -9.18 19.03 -19.24
C SER A 614 -10.08 18.48 -20.36
N ALA A 615 -11.17 19.18 -20.67
CA ALA A 615 -12.26 18.72 -21.54
C ALA A 615 -11.95 18.59 -23.05
N ASN A 616 -10.68 18.65 -23.48
CA ASN A 616 -10.24 18.35 -24.85
C ASN A 616 -8.87 17.63 -24.89
N VAL A 617 -8.37 17.16 -23.73
CA VAL A 617 -7.04 16.57 -23.61
C VAL A 617 -7.10 15.05 -23.70
N VAL A 618 -6.07 14.47 -24.32
CA VAL A 618 -5.78 13.04 -24.25
C VAL A 618 -4.65 12.87 -23.24
N SER A 619 -4.88 12.11 -22.18
CA SER A 619 -3.91 11.92 -21.10
C SER A 619 -3.45 10.46 -21.01
N GLY A 620 -2.21 10.25 -20.58
CA GLY A 620 -1.65 8.93 -20.33
C GLY A 620 -1.44 8.66 -18.84
N ARG A 621 -1.32 7.36 -18.50
CA ARG A 621 -0.86 6.86 -17.20
C ARG A 621 -0.20 5.49 -17.39
N PRO A 622 1.14 5.39 -17.24
CA PRO A 622 1.80 4.08 -17.17
C PRO A 622 1.24 3.25 -16.01
N LEU A 623 0.79 2.02 -16.26
CA LEU A 623 0.09 1.17 -15.27
C LEU A 623 1.02 0.26 -14.45
N LEU A 624 2.31 0.58 -14.41
CA LEU A 624 3.34 -0.33 -13.91
C LEU A 624 3.46 -0.32 -12.38
N GLY A 625 3.46 -1.52 -11.79
CA GLY A 625 4.01 -1.75 -10.45
C GLY A 625 5.55 -1.73 -10.44
N ASP A 626 6.14 -1.73 -9.25
CA ASP A 626 7.55 -1.37 -8.94
C ASP A 626 8.71 -2.13 -9.66
N THR A 627 8.46 -3.00 -10.64
CA THR A 627 9.51 -3.75 -11.37
C THR A 627 9.26 -3.87 -12.86
N ALA A 628 10.24 -3.44 -13.66
CA ALA A 628 10.31 -3.76 -15.09
C ALA A 628 10.90 -5.17 -15.30
N PHE A 629 11.32 -5.46 -16.54
CA PHE A 629 11.86 -6.76 -16.97
C PHE A 629 13.13 -6.54 -17.79
N LEU A 630 14.04 -7.50 -17.77
CA LEU A 630 15.15 -7.61 -18.72
C LEU A 630 14.70 -8.41 -19.94
N GLY A 631 15.08 -7.96 -21.15
CA GLY A 631 14.65 -8.55 -22.42
C GLY A 631 13.38 -7.89 -22.98
N LYS A 632 12.68 -8.60 -23.87
CA LYS A 632 11.46 -8.14 -24.56
C LYS A 632 10.19 -8.45 -23.77
N GLY A 633 9.33 -7.46 -23.55
CA GLY A 633 8.03 -7.60 -22.88
C GLY A 633 7.11 -6.43 -23.24
N GLU A 634 6.09 -6.17 -22.42
CA GLU A 634 5.10 -5.12 -22.67
C GLU A 634 5.04 -4.13 -21.50
N LEU A 635 4.93 -2.84 -21.82
CA LEU A 635 4.72 -1.74 -20.88
C LEU A 635 3.31 -1.17 -21.10
N PRO A 636 2.34 -1.44 -20.21
CA PRO A 636 0.99 -0.93 -20.35
C PRO A 636 0.93 0.57 -20.05
N ILE A 637 0.34 1.34 -20.96
CA ILE A 637 -0.12 2.71 -20.72
C ILE A 637 -1.64 2.78 -20.85
N GLU A 638 -2.29 3.34 -19.82
CA GLU A 638 -3.69 3.74 -19.87
C GLU A 638 -3.78 5.10 -20.56
N ALA A 639 -4.44 5.17 -21.71
CA ALA A 639 -4.70 6.39 -22.45
C ALA A 639 -6.18 6.77 -22.28
N THR A 640 -6.47 7.96 -21.77
CA THR A 640 -7.81 8.50 -21.60
C THR A 640 -8.03 9.67 -22.54
N ASN A 641 -8.99 9.54 -23.44
CA ASN A 641 -9.39 10.57 -24.38
C ASN A 641 -10.63 11.29 -23.86
N GLN A 642 -10.53 12.61 -23.67
CA GLN A 642 -11.61 13.47 -23.22
C GLN A 642 -12.14 14.38 -24.35
N ARG A 643 -11.75 14.10 -25.61
CA ARG A 643 -12.31 14.73 -26.79
C ARG A 643 -13.61 14.03 -27.17
N ALA A 644 -14.57 14.78 -27.69
CA ALA A 644 -15.84 14.28 -28.20
C ALA A 644 -15.72 13.42 -29.50
N VAL A 645 -14.50 13.15 -29.96
CA VAL A 645 -14.18 12.29 -31.12
C VAL A 645 -13.12 11.26 -30.74
N PRO A 646 -13.14 10.04 -31.29
CA PRO A 646 -12.05 9.09 -31.13
C PRO A 646 -10.73 9.66 -31.66
N VAL A 647 -9.63 9.26 -31.04
CA VAL A 647 -8.28 9.69 -31.40
C VAL A 647 -7.40 8.46 -31.62
N THR A 648 -6.68 8.40 -32.74
CA THR A 648 -5.66 7.37 -32.96
C THR A 648 -4.35 7.88 -32.40
N VAL A 649 -3.79 7.16 -31.43
CA VAL A 649 -2.53 7.53 -30.78
C VAL A 649 -1.46 6.49 -31.02
N ARG A 650 -0.26 6.99 -31.29
CA ARG A 650 0.98 6.24 -31.30
C ARG A 650 1.62 6.40 -29.92
N ALA A 651 1.51 5.37 -29.10
CA ALA A 651 2.11 5.29 -27.78
C ALA A 651 3.56 4.78 -27.88
N MET A 652 4.50 5.54 -27.34
CA MET A 652 5.93 5.28 -27.38
C MET A 652 6.51 5.15 -25.97
N ALA A 653 7.46 4.23 -25.80
CA ALA A 653 8.30 4.15 -24.61
C ALA A 653 9.76 4.36 -25.04
N ILE A 654 10.44 5.32 -24.43
CA ILE A 654 11.74 5.84 -24.86
C ILE A 654 12.65 5.87 -23.64
N ALA A 655 13.79 5.18 -23.67
CA ALA A 655 14.81 5.30 -22.64
C ALA A 655 15.59 6.61 -22.83
N GLU A 656 15.61 7.43 -21.78
CA GLU A 656 16.34 8.68 -21.71
C GLU A 656 17.79 8.37 -21.28
N GLU A 657 18.71 8.32 -22.24
CA GLU A 657 20.12 7.96 -22.03
C GLU A 657 21.04 9.17 -22.29
N ALA A 658 22.22 9.19 -21.68
CA ALA A 658 23.14 10.33 -21.73
C ALA A 658 23.85 10.46 -23.08
N GLY A 659 23.13 10.96 -24.09
CA GLY A 659 23.65 11.29 -25.42
C GLY A 659 22.60 11.20 -26.53
N GLU A 660 21.75 10.16 -26.49
CA GLU A 660 20.67 9.93 -27.47
C GLU A 660 19.48 9.21 -26.79
N ASP A 661 18.26 9.59 -27.14
CA ASP A 661 17.02 8.91 -26.72
C ASP A 661 16.85 7.60 -27.48
N ARG A 662 16.68 6.47 -26.77
CA ARG A 662 16.48 5.14 -27.37
C ARG A 662 15.03 4.70 -27.28
N ILE A 663 14.33 4.60 -28.41
CA ILE A 663 12.98 4.00 -28.45
C ILE A 663 13.06 2.54 -28.01
N LEU A 664 12.45 2.23 -26.86
CA LEU A 664 12.28 0.86 -26.36
C LEU A 664 11.16 0.15 -27.11
N GLY A 665 10.10 0.88 -27.45
CA GLY A 665 8.87 0.33 -28.01
C GLY A 665 7.92 1.37 -28.58
N THR A 666 7.01 0.92 -29.45
CA THR A 666 5.93 1.74 -30.01
C THR A 666 4.73 0.85 -30.35
N VAL A 667 3.52 1.34 -30.09
CA VAL A 667 2.25 0.72 -30.49
C VAL A 667 1.28 1.82 -30.93
N THR A 668 0.45 1.55 -31.93
CA THR A 668 -0.61 2.48 -32.36
C THR A 668 -1.97 1.88 -32.01
N GLY A 669 -2.89 2.69 -31.49
CA GLY A 669 -4.24 2.26 -31.15
C GLY A 669 -5.20 3.44 -31.04
N THR A 670 -6.48 3.18 -31.30
CA THR A 670 -7.54 4.19 -31.20
C THR A 670 -8.14 4.21 -29.79
N VAL A 671 -8.13 5.38 -29.16
CA VAL A 671 -8.83 5.64 -27.91
C VAL A 671 -10.20 6.23 -28.26
N PRO A 672 -11.33 5.60 -27.89
CA PRO A 672 -12.67 6.12 -28.22
C PRO A 672 -12.93 7.50 -27.60
N ALA A 673 -13.94 8.22 -28.09
CA ALA A 673 -14.38 9.47 -27.47
C ALA A 673 -14.84 9.23 -26.02
N ASP A 674 -14.51 10.16 -25.11
CA ASP A 674 -14.87 10.14 -23.69
C ASP A 674 -14.59 8.80 -22.98
N ALA A 675 -13.49 8.14 -23.35
CA ALA A 675 -13.17 6.78 -22.94
C ALA A 675 -11.68 6.57 -22.62
N THR A 676 -11.41 5.44 -21.98
CA THR A 676 -10.06 4.99 -21.62
C THR A 676 -9.75 3.67 -22.33
N ALA A 677 -8.53 3.54 -22.87
CA ALA A 677 -8.01 2.32 -23.47
C ALA A 677 -6.62 2.01 -22.91
N VAL A 678 -6.28 0.73 -22.74
CA VAL A 678 -4.93 0.31 -22.34
C VAL A 678 -4.15 -0.15 -23.56
N LEU A 679 -3.03 0.51 -23.83
CA LEU A 679 -2.12 0.21 -24.93
C LEU A 679 -0.90 -0.54 -24.38
N GLN A 680 -0.63 -1.73 -24.91
CA GLN A 680 0.55 -2.51 -24.55
C GLN A 680 1.72 -2.10 -25.43
N ILE A 681 2.67 -1.33 -24.91
CA ILE A 681 3.83 -0.89 -25.68
C ILE A 681 4.87 -2.03 -25.65
N PRO A 682 5.21 -2.67 -26.80
CA PRO A 682 6.20 -3.75 -26.84
C PRO A 682 7.61 -3.17 -26.65
N ALA A 683 8.23 -3.42 -25.49
CA ALA A 683 9.47 -2.77 -25.08
C ALA A 683 10.63 -3.78 -24.86
N GLN A 684 11.87 -3.34 -25.04
CA GLN A 684 13.06 -4.17 -24.80
C GLN A 684 14.12 -3.46 -23.94
N PHE A 685 14.31 -3.91 -22.70
CA PHE A 685 15.46 -3.49 -21.88
C PHE A 685 16.66 -4.41 -22.13
N ALA A 686 17.80 -3.84 -22.49
CA ALA A 686 19.04 -4.58 -22.72
C ALA A 686 19.89 -4.76 -21.44
N ASP A 687 19.77 -3.83 -20.50
CA ASP A 687 20.69 -3.64 -19.38
C ASP A 687 19.97 -3.67 -18.03
N VAL A 688 20.68 -4.06 -16.96
CA VAL A 688 20.15 -4.12 -15.59
C VAL A 688 20.44 -2.82 -14.84
N GLY A 689 19.57 -2.42 -13.91
CA GLY A 689 19.73 -1.19 -13.11
C GLY A 689 18.54 -0.25 -13.24
N GLU A 690 18.75 1.04 -12.96
CA GLU A 690 17.71 2.06 -13.13
C GLU A 690 17.69 2.57 -14.59
N ALA A 691 16.54 2.44 -15.25
CA ALA A 691 16.29 3.00 -16.57
C ALA A 691 15.22 4.08 -16.47
N ARG A 692 15.53 5.32 -16.87
CA ARG A 692 14.56 6.41 -16.95
C ARG A 692 13.84 6.31 -18.30
N VAL A 693 12.51 6.16 -18.28
CA VAL A 693 11.71 5.91 -19.47
C VAL A 693 10.65 6.99 -19.64
N ARG A 694 10.74 7.72 -20.73
CA ARG A 694 9.76 8.68 -21.23
C ARG A 694 8.67 7.93 -22.00
N TYR A 695 7.44 8.05 -21.52
CA TYR A 695 6.23 7.60 -22.19
C TYR A 695 5.63 8.79 -22.93
N GLU A 696 5.29 8.59 -24.19
CA GLU A 696 4.70 9.63 -25.03
C GLU A 696 3.47 9.07 -25.75
N LEU A 697 2.36 9.81 -25.76
CA LEU A 697 1.23 9.58 -26.66
C LEU A 697 1.27 10.67 -27.73
N VAL A 698 1.39 10.26 -28.98
CA VAL A 698 1.40 11.15 -30.15
C VAL A 698 0.14 10.91 -30.97
N GLU A 699 -0.54 11.94 -31.43
CA GLU A 699 -1.66 11.79 -32.38
C GLU A 699 -1.12 11.30 -33.73
N ASP A 700 -1.61 10.16 -34.22
CA ASP A 700 -0.95 9.45 -35.31
C ASP A 700 -1.02 10.22 -36.64
N ASP A 701 -2.14 10.91 -36.90
CA ASP A 701 -2.38 11.69 -38.12
C ASP A 701 -1.60 13.02 -38.16
N THR A 702 -1.49 13.73 -37.03
CA THR A 702 -0.84 15.06 -36.96
C THR A 702 0.63 15.00 -36.51
N SER A 703 1.05 13.88 -35.92
CA SER A 703 2.30 13.75 -35.17
C SER A 703 2.44 14.74 -34.00
N GLU A 704 1.33 15.29 -33.50
CA GLU A 704 1.31 16.18 -32.34
C GLU A 704 1.48 15.37 -31.04
N SER A 705 2.36 15.82 -30.15
CA SER A 705 2.48 15.22 -28.81
C SER A 705 1.23 15.57 -27.99
N LEU A 706 0.50 14.56 -27.53
CA LEU A 706 -0.73 14.70 -26.77
C LEU A 706 -0.50 14.55 -25.26
N TYR A 707 0.48 13.73 -24.88
CA TYR A 707 0.83 13.47 -23.50
C TYR A 707 2.27 12.98 -23.40
N MET A 708 2.97 13.40 -22.34
CA MET A 708 4.33 12.93 -22.05
C MET A 708 4.55 12.82 -20.53
N THR A 709 5.29 11.80 -20.09
CA THR A 709 5.77 11.65 -18.70
C THR A 709 7.00 10.77 -18.65
N SER A 710 7.89 10.96 -17.67
CA SER A 710 9.07 10.11 -17.48
C SER A 710 9.02 9.37 -16.13
N VAL A 711 9.30 8.06 -16.15
CA VAL A 711 9.27 7.17 -14.98
C VAL A 711 10.58 6.40 -14.88
N THR A 712 11.18 6.34 -13.69
CA THR A 712 12.35 5.49 -13.44
C THR A 712 11.92 4.07 -13.11
N HIS A 713 12.38 3.11 -13.91
CA HIS A 713 12.16 1.68 -13.71
C HIS A 713 13.41 1.00 -13.15
N ALA A 714 13.23 0.20 -12.10
CA ALA A 714 14.24 -0.78 -11.70
C ALA A 714 14.13 -2.02 -12.62
N VAL A 715 15.09 -2.18 -13.53
CA VAL A 715 15.28 -3.37 -14.36
C VAL A 715 16.03 -4.42 -13.55
N PRO A 716 15.38 -5.54 -13.17
CA PRO A 716 15.99 -6.56 -12.32
C PRO A 716 17.04 -7.39 -13.06
N GLU A 717 17.93 -8.02 -12.29
CA GLU A 717 18.84 -9.02 -12.83
C GLU A 717 18.09 -10.23 -13.41
N ALA A 718 18.54 -10.77 -14.55
CA ALA A 718 17.91 -11.91 -15.23
C ALA A 718 17.60 -13.09 -14.30
N LEU A 719 18.51 -13.38 -13.37
CA LEU A 719 18.44 -14.49 -12.43
C LEU A 719 18.87 -14.06 -11.03
N LEU A 720 17.95 -14.13 -10.08
CA LEU A 720 18.23 -14.10 -8.64
C LEU A 720 18.01 -15.50 -8.06
N VAL A 721 18.99 -16.01 -7.31
CA VAL A 721 18.90 -17.32 -6.64
C VAL A 721 19.26 -17.15 -5.17
N LYS A 722 18.53 -17.85 -4.30
CA LYS A 722 18.77 -17.87 -2.86
C LYS A 722 18.73 -19.33 -2.39
N PRO A 723 19.88 -19.97 -2.09
CA PRO A 723 19.89 -21.30 -1.47
C PRO A 723 19.17 -21.23 -0.11
N GLY A 724 18.32 -22.22 0.16
CA GLY A 724 17.40 -22.25 1.31
C GLY A 724 18.11 -22.38 2.65
N THR A 725 19.36 -22.84 2.64
CA THR A 725 20.28 -22.85 3.76
C THR A 725 21.72 -22.80 3.24
N LEU A 726 22.54 -21.90 3.78
CA LEU A 726 24.00 -21.89 3.52
C LEU A 726 24.71 -23.12 4.13
N VAL A 727 24.04 -23.79 5.07
CA VAL A 727 24.55 -24.96 5.82
C VAL A 727 23.52 -26.08 5.72
N SER A 728 23.87 -27.18 5.05
CA SER A 728 23.04 -28.37 4.90
C SER A 728 23.51 -29.46 5.87
N TYR A 729 22.59 -30.12 6.57
CA TYR A 729 22.92 -31.16 7.54
C TYR A 729 22.98 -32.55 6.88
N VAL A 730 23.83 -33.45 7.39
CA VAL A 730 24.01 -34.82 6.85
C VAL A 730 22.70 -35.64 6.71
N GLY A 731 21.64 -35.32 7.45
CA GLY A 731 20.32 -35.95 7.31
C GLY A 731 19.36 -35.28 6.30
N GLU A 732 19.79 -34.24 5.60
CA GLU A 732 19.03 -33.59 4.52
C GLU A 732 19.68 -33.94 3.18
N ASP A 733 19.10 -34.92 2.50
CA ASP A 733 19.56 -35.44 1.20
C ASP A 733 19.08 -34.60 -0.01
N GLN A 734 18.56 -33.40 0.26
CA GLN A 734 18.22 -32.41 -0.75
C GLN A 734 18.72 -31.02 -0.34
N LEU A 735 19.52 -30.41 -1.21
CA LEU A 735 19.73 -28.96 -1.20
C LEU A 735 18.47 -28.32 -1.78
N ARG A 736 17.76 -27.53 -0.97
CA ARG A 736 16.61 -26.73 -1.42
C ARG A 736 16.96 -25.25 -1.52
N GLY A 737 16.22 -24.52 -2.33
CA GLY A 737 16.30 -23.05 -2.39
C GLY A 737 15.19 -22.42 -3.19
N THR A 738 15.26 -21.10 -3.35
CA THR A 738 14.34 -20.30 -4.16
C THR A 738 15.06 -19.63 -5.31
N TRP A 739 14.31 -19.36 -6.37
CA TRP A 739 14.76 -18.61 -7.54
C TRP A 739 13.71 -17.56 -7.92
N THR A 740 14.18 -16.49 -8.55
CA THR A 740 13.36 -15.40 -9.07
C THR A 740 13.98 -14.93 -10.38
N LEU A 741 13.17 -14.76 -11.42
CA LEU A 741 13.60 -14.34 -12.74
C LEU A 741 13.22 -12.87 -12.95
N GLY A 742 14.20 -12.07 -13.35
CA GLY A 742 13.99 -10.70 -13.79
C GLY A 742 13.59 -10.59 -15.27
N LEU A 743 13.05 -11.66 -15.86
CA LEU A 743 12.71 -11.71 -17.28
C LEU A 743 11.24 -11.35 -17.52
N ALA A 744 10.96 -10.93 -18.75
CA ALA A 744 9.60 -10.83 -19.27
C ALA A 744 8.94 -12.21 -19.36
N GLU A 745 7.62 -12.23 -19.29
CA GLU A 745 6.84 -13.46 -19.06
C GLU A 745 7.00 -14.50 -20.18
N GLY A 746 6.90 -14.08 -21.44
CA GLY A 746 7.12 -14.95 -22.60
C GLY A 746 8.57 -15.45 -22.76
N MET A 747 9.55 -14.82 -22.11
CA MET A 747 10.93 -15.35 -22.09
C MET A 747 11.08 -16.51 -21.10
N CYS A 748 10.29 -16.56 -20.02
CA CYS A 748 10.39 -17.62 -19.00
C CYS A 748 10.18 -19.02 -19.59
N GLU A 749 9.19 -19.19 -20.47
CA GLU A 749 8.81 -20.50 -21.05
C GLU A 749 9.89 -21.11 -21.96
N THR A 750 10.72 -20.28 -22.59
CA THR A 750 11.85 -20.70 -23.44
C THR A 750 13.15 -20.90 -22.64
N THR A 751 13.16 -20.55 -21.35
CA THR A 751 14.34 -20.67 -20.49
C THR A 751 14.34 -21.94 -19.66
N ARG A 752 15.53 -22.32 -19.21
CA ARG A 752 15.75 -23.44 -18.28
C ARG A 752 16.70 -22.99 -17.19
N LEU A 753 16.33 -23.27 -15.94
CA LEU A 753 17.18 -23.01 -14.79
C LEU A 753 17.93 -24.30 -14.42
N VAL A 754 19.23 -24.34 -14.71
CA VAL A 754 20.12 -25.45 -14.38
C VAL A 754 20.84 -25.13 -13.06
N ILE A 755 20.66 -25.96 -12.04
CA ILE A 755 21.37 -25.85 -10.76
C ILE A 755 22.40 -26.96 -10.66
N HIS A 756 23.68 -26.59 -10.64
CA HIS A 756 24.80 -27.49 -10.40
C HIS A 756 25.29 -27.37 -8.94
N VAL A 757 25.59 -28.50 -8.32
CA VAL A 757 26.37 -28.59 -7.07
C VAL A 757 27.77 -29.06 -7.44
N LEU A 758 28.75 -28.19 -7.28
CA LEU A 758 30.16 -28.37 -7.65
C LEU A 758 31.00 -28.54 -6.38
N SER A 759 32.09 -29.29 -6.45
CA SER A 759 33.11 -29.25 -5.39
C SER A 759 33.93 -27.95 -5.47
N THR A 760 34.63 -27.58 -4.40
CA THR A 760 35.51 -26.40 -4.40
C THR A 760 36.75 -26.51 -5.28
N ARG A 761 37.09 -27.72 -5.75
CA ARG A 761 38.27 -27.99 -6.60
C ARG A 761 37.92 -28.54 -7.99
N GLY A 762 36.65 -28.65 -8.34
CA GLY A 762 36.19 -29.24 -9.59
C GLY A 762 35.14 -28.39 -10.29
N GLU A 763 35.19 -28.40 -11.63
CA GLU A 763 34.19 -27.78 -12.51
C GLU A 763 33.14 -28.79 -13.02
N ARG A 764 33.31 -30.10 -12.74
CA ARG A 764 32.27 -31.10 -13.02
C ARG A 764 31.23 -31.11 -11.88
N PRO A 765 29.93 -31.03 -12.18
CA PRO A 765 28.89 -31.09 -11.16
C PRO A 765 28.85 -32.46 -10.49
N CYS A 766 28.83 -32.46 -9.16
CA CYS A 766 28.61 -33.62 -8.32
C CYS A 766 27.12 -33.99 -8.23
N ALA A 767 26.24 -32.99 -8.39
CA ALA A 767 24.81 -33.18 -8.62
C ALA A 767 24.27 -32.05 -9.51
N THR A 768 23.19 -32.32 -10.26
CA THR A 768 22.51 -31.33 -11.11
C THR A 768 21.00 -31.52 -11.01
N THR A 769 20.25 -30.41 -11.09
CA THR A 769 18.81 -30.45 -11.42
C THR A 769 18.53 -29.40 -12.49
N GLU A 770 17.54 -29.64 -13.35
CA GLU A 770 17.10 -28.74 -14.41
C GLU A 770 15.62 -28.44 -14.21
N ILE A 771 15.25 -27.16 -14.27
CA ILE A 771 13.91 -26.68 -13.92
C ILE A 771 13.38 -25.83 -15.07
N PRO A 772 12.27 -26.23 -15.72
CA PRO A 772 11.51 -25.33 -16.60
C PRO A 772 10.77 -24.30 -15.72
N PRO A 773 11.09 -22.99 -15.80
CA PRO A 773 10.48 -21.99 -14.93
C PRO A 773 9.03 -21.72 -15.34
N LYS A 774 8.08 -22.20 -14.53
CA LYS A 774 6.65 -21.86 -14.68
C LYS A 774 6.34 -20.57 -13.90
N GLY A 775 6.67 -19.43 -14.51
CA GLY A 775 6.49 -18.09 -13.93
C GLY A 775 7.78 -17.47 -13.39
N ARG A 776 7.67 -16.27 -12.79
CA ARG A 776 8.82 -15.44 -12.39
C ARG A 776 9.48 -15.82 -11.06
N SER A 777 8.95 -16.77 -10.29
CA SER A 777 9.63 -17.28 -9.10
C SER A 777 9.22 -18.71 -8.77
N GLY A 778 10.04 -19.38 -7.96
CA GLY A 778 9.72 -20.73 -7.51
C GLY A 778 10.78 -21.31 -6.57
N THR A 779 10.69 -22.62 -6.36
CA THR A 779 11.66 -23.38 -5.56
C THR A 779 12.46 -24.34 -6.42
N TYR A 780 13.63 -24.74 -5.92
CA TYR A 780 14.43 -25.81 -6.49
C TYR A 780 14.81 -26.82 -5.41
N ALA A 781 15.01 -28.07 -5.83
CA ALA A 781 15.58 -29.13 -5.02
C ALA A 781 16.60 -29.92 -5.85
N VAL A 782 17.83 -30.02 -5.36
CA VAL A 782 18.89 -30.88 -5.93
C VAL A 782 19.17 -31.99 -4.93
N SER A 783 19.14 -33.25 -5.38
CA SER A 783 19.58 -34.36 -4.51
C SER A 783 21.06 -34.22 -4.18
N THR A 784 21.39 -34.34 -2.90
CA THR A 784 22.76 -34.35 -2.38
C THR A 784 23.14 -35.71 -1.79
N SER A 785 22.31 -36.74 -1.97
CA SER A 785 22.56 -38.10 -1.50
C SER A 785 23.96 -38.58 -1.92
N GLY A 786 24.72 -39.11 -0.96
CA GLY A 786 26.09 -39.61 -1.19
C GLY A 786 27.21 -38.57 -1.24
N LEU A 787 26.93 -37.26 -1.29
CA LEU A 787 28.00 -36.25 -1.26
C LEU A 787 28.68 -36.16 0.13
N PRO A 788 30.01 -36.25 0.25
CA PRO A 788 30.69 -36.22 1.56
C PRO A 788 30.57 -34.87 2.28
N ARG A 789 30.94 -34.83 3.57
CA ARG A 789 31.11 -33.58 4.34
C ARG A 789 32.09 -32.66 3.61
N GLY A 790 31.76 -31.38 3.49
CA GLY A 790 32.67 -30.40 2.90
C GLY A 790 31.97 -29.16 2.37
N THR A 791 32.76 -28.26 1.80
CA THR A 791 32.29 -27.06 1.12
C THR A 791 31.97 -27.39 -0.34
N TYR A 792 30.84 -26.86 -0.83
CA TYR A 792 30.40 -26.97 -2.22
C TYR A 792 30.05 -25.60 -2.78
N ARG A 793 30.01 -25.48 -4.10
CA ARG A 793 29.58 -24.29 -4.83
C ARG A 793 28.30 -24.64 -5.58
N VAL A 794 27.24 -23.86 -5.35
CA VAL A 794 25.94 -24.00 -6.01
C VAL A 794 25.92 -23.00 -7.14
N ARG A 795 26.13 -23.47 -8.38
CA ARG A 795 26.09 -22.63 -9.59
C ARG A 795 24.74 -22.79 -10.27
N ALA A 796 23.96 -21.73 -10.28
CA ALA A 796 22.70 -21.65 -10.99
C ALA A 796 22.90 -20.91 -12.31
N ARG A 797 22.43 -21.49 -13.42
CA ARG A 797 22.46 -20.91 -14.76
C ARG A 797 21.05 -20.84 -15.32
N LEU A 798 20.64 -19.65 -15.74
CA LEU A 798 19.46 -19.46 -16.57
C LEU A 798 19.91 -19.51 -18.02
N VAL A 799 19.42 -20.50 -18.77
CA VAL A 799 19.83 -20.75 -20.15
C VAL A 799 18.62 -20.62 -21.06
N CYS A 800 18.76 -19.94 -22.20
CA CYS A 800 17.81 -19.95 -23.30
C CYS A 800 18.57 -20.48 -24.53
N ASP A 801 18.05 -21.55 -25.14
CA ASP A 801 18.76 -22.36 -26.15
C ASP A 801 20.21 -22.71 -25.74
N THR A 802 21.20 -22.12 -26.41
CA THR A 802 22.63 -22.29 -26.12
C THR A 802 23.26 -21.12 -25.35
N LYS A 803 22.48 -20.08 -24.99
CA LYS A 803 22.96 -18.85 -24.38
C LYS A 803 22.60 -18.78 -22.89
N THR A 804 23.59 -18.58 -22.04
CA THR A 804 23.36 -18.24 -20.62
C THR A 804 22.89 -16.79 -20.52
N LEU A 805 21.68 -16.58 -19.98
CA LEU A 805 21.10 -15.26 -19.71
C LEU A 805 21.49 -14.70 -18.33
N GLY A 806 21.82 -15.59 -17.39
CA GLY A 806 22.31 -15.20 -16.07
C GLY A 806 22.95 -16.38 -15.34
N GLU A 807 24.02 -16.12 -14.57
CA GLU A 807 24.70 -17.10 -13.73
C GLU A 807 24.87 -16.55 -12.31
N ARG A 808 24.56 -17.35 -11.29
CA ARG A 808 24.80 -17.01 -9.87
C ARG A 808 25.48 -18.19 -9.19
N GLU A 809 26.57 -17.94 -8.47
CA GLU A 809 27.29 -18.96 -7.71
C GLU A 809 27.26 -18.62 -6.21
N HIS A 810 26.87 -19.58 -5.38
CA HIS A 810 26.83 -19.46 -3.93
C HIS A 810 27.62 -20.59 -3.26
N GLN A 811 28.47 -20.24 -2.30
CA GLN A 811 29.16 -21.24 -1.48
C GLN A 811 28.23 -21.78 -0.39
N ILE A 812 28.22 -23.09 -0.20
CA ILE A 812 27.49 -23.79 0.87
C ILE A 812 28.43 -24.74 1.63
N GLU A 813 28.07 -25.09 2.86
CA GLU A 813 28.76 -26.10 3.66
C GLU A 813 27.83 -27.27 4.00
N ARG A 814 28.26 -28.52 3.75
CA ARG A 814 27.59 -29.72 4.26
C ARG A 814 28.26 -30.15 5.56
N VAL A 815 27.51 -30.10 6.67
CA VAL A 815 27.99 -30.38 8.03
C VAL A 815 27.21 -31.51 8.71
N LEU A 816 27.80 -32.15 9.71
CA LEU A 816 27.07 -33.09 10.57
C LEU A 816 26.00 -32.35 11.37
N GLY A 817 24.82 -32.96 11.49
CA GLY A 817 23.79 -32.42 12.39
C GLY A 817 24.22 -32.55 13.85
N PRO A 818 23.78 -31.64 14.76
CA PRO A 818 24.10 -31.70 16.18
C PRO A 818 23.55 -32.93 16.93
N PHE A 819 22.91 -33.86 16.22
CA PHE A 819 22.34 -35.12 16.71
C PHE A 819 22.60 -36.31 15.76
N SER A 820 23.65 -36.28 14.94
CA SER A 820 24.18 -37.53 14.37
C SER A 820 24.88 -38.31 15.49
N PRO A 821 24.50 -39.57 15.78
CA PRO A 821 25.30 -40.43 16.64
C PRO A 821 26.69 -40.57 16.03
N SER A 822 27.74 -40.50 16.85
CA SER A 822 29.05 -40.95 16.41
C SER A 822 28.98 -42.44 16.07
N PRO A 823 29.41 -42.89 14.88
CA PRO A 823 29.79 -44.29 14.73
C PRO A 823 30.94 -44.56 15.71
N GLU A 824 30.82 -45.63 16.49
CA GLU A 824 31.68 -45.92 17.65
C GLU A 824 33.18 -45.92 17.31
N LYS A 825 33.95 -45.19 18.12
CA LYS A 825 35.33 -45.50 18.51
C LYS A 825 35.63 -44.87 19.88
#